data_AF-A0A9E0VM15-F1
#
_entry.id   AF-A0A9E0VM15-F1
#
_cell.length_a   1.000
_cell.length_b   1.000
_cell.length_c   1.000
_cell.angle_alpha   90.00
_cell.angle_beta   90.00
_cell.angle_gamma   90.00
#
_symmetry.space_group_name_H-M   'P 1'
#
loop_
_entity.id
_entity.type
_entity.pdbx_description
1 polymer ?
#
loop_
_entity_poly.entity_id
_entity_poly.type
_entity_poly.pdbx_seq_one_letter_code
_entity_poly.pdbx_strand_id
1 'polypeptide(L)'
;MRFLKISVFLSLILFSVSNQLAANSWIRVNQAGYLPADIKVAVFISLNEKSTPVFEVRDALTDKIVFQGAGKKSDAISWGMKSAYRFDFSKIEKEGGYYIVSNGAKSPNFRIAADSYEGLSDFLLEYMRQQRCGDNPYTGELCHQDDGYIVGHPSRNGEKIDVRGGWHDATDYLQYTTTSATTLYHLMFSWEQQKDKSVFKDNFDARGRKGANGTPDILDEIRWGLDWLDRMNPEDKVMFNQIADDRDHAGFRLPNKDKVDYGWGPGTGRPVYFVSGQPQSLGKHFNRTTGVASTAGKFASSFALASEILKESDPEYAAKLRDKAVKAFAFAEEFPGNTQTACVVSPYFYEEDTWVDDVELAAATFYKFTGDANWRKRADYWGQLEPVTPWMELGRGRHYQFYPFINLGHYYLASSSDKATKDKYIQYMKDGLEHLRKRAADDPFIYGIPFLWCSNNLVSAAITQARLYREVSGDETYLEMEMALRDWLFGTNPWGTSMLVGFPKGGDYPDSPHSSYTVHNGDLTYGGLVDGPIERLLFLERAGKSLTKPDMYAPFNNGKAVYHDDIGDYASNEPTMDGTAGLSFYFAKMESDGKEQAKAISEKSALTLKDSQGAVVRVNPDKKVIYLAFTADSMFQGGGKILKTLASNKIKGSFFLTGNFLRIPEQKGTIEKIVSQGHYVGGHSDKHLLYAPWDKREKSLVSGDSLRNDIINNLVELQKFGVSQKDAVWFMPPYEWYNKESVYTASTLGLKTINYTPGTATPADYTYPGMSSYKTSDELIAKLFAFEKSNNLNGAIILIHPGVDDRRADKLYDRLDSIIKRLKKLGYSFDRL
;
A
#
# COMPACT_ATOMS: atom_id res chain seq x y z
N MET A 1 9.95 -6.58 61.28
CA MET A 1 9.44 -5.44 60.47
C MET A 1 10.50 -4.60 59.74
N ARG A 2 11.82 -4.70 60.03
CA ARG A 2 12.86 -3.95 59.29
C ARG A 2 13.30 -4.58 57.95
N PHE A 3 13.23 -5.92 57.82
CA PHE A 3 13.60 -6.61 56.57
C PHE A 3 12.54 -6.50 55.45
N LEU A 4 11.25 -6.40 55.79
CA LEU A 4 10.17 -6.28 54.79
C LEU A 4 10.13 -4.88 54.12
N LYS A 5 10.65 -3.84 54.78
CA LYS A 5 10.70 -2.48 54.22
C LYS A 5 11.84 -2.26 53.22
N ILE A 6 12.93 -3.05 53.29
CA ILE A 6 14.07 -2.93 52.37
C ILE A 6 13.78 -3.63 51.04
N SER A 7 13.09 -4.78 51.04
CA SER A 7 12.69 -5.47 49.80
C SER A 7 11.66 -4.69 48.99
N VAL A 8 10.70 -4.02 49.64
CA VAL A 8 9.71 -3.18 48.95
C VAL A 8 10.35 -1.92 48.35
N PHE A 9 11.36 -1.34 49.01
CA PHE A 9 12.10 -0.19 48.50
C PHE A 9 13.03 -0.55 47.31
N LEU A 10 13.67 -1.73 47.35
CA LEU A 10 14.49 -2.22 46.22
C LEU A 10 13.63 -2.56 44.99
N SER A 11 12.43 -3.13 45.18
CA SER A 11 11.49 -3.40 44.09
C SER A 11 10.91 -2.11 43.47
N LEU A 12 10.67 -1.07 44.28
CA LEU A 12 10.23 0.26 43.79
C LEU A 12 11.32 1.01 43.02
N ILE A 13 12.60 0.87 43.41
CA ILE A 13 13.75 1.44 42.68
C ILE A 13 14.03 0.66 41.38
N LEU A 14 13.89 -0.67 41.38
CA LEU A 14 14.00 -1.47 40.15
C LEU A 14 12.85 -1.18 39.16
N PHE A 15 11.63 -0.94 39.64
CA PHE A 15 10.51 -0.52 38.78
C PHE A 15 10.69 0.89 38.20
N SER A 16 11.24 1.84 38.96
CA SER A 16 11.46 3.21 38.47
C SER A 16 12.62 3.31 37.47
N VAL A 17 13.70 2.54 37.65
CA VAL A 17 14.83 2.50 36.68
C VAL A 17 14.41 1.81 35.37
N SER A 18 13.55 0.79 35.43
CA SER A 18 13.02 0.09 34.24
C SER A 18 12.11 1.00 33.39
N ASN A 19 11.24 1.79 34.03
CA ASN A 19 10.36 2.73 33.33
C ASN A 19 11.11 3.92 32.70
N GLN A 20 12.23 4.35 33.30
CA GLN A 20 13.03 5.45 32.75
C GLN A 20 13.87 5.05 31.52
N LEU A 21 14.28 3.78 31.42
CA LEU A 21 15.02 3.24 30.28
C LEU A 21 14.14 3.06 29.02
N ALA A 22 12.87 2.66 29.21
CA ALA A 22 11.90 2.51 28.14
C ALA A 22 11.47 3.85 27.51
N ALA A 23 11.43 4.94 28.28
CA ALA A 23 10.98 6.26 27.81
C ALA A 23 11.91 6.92 26.77
N ASN A 24 13.10 6.36 26.52
CA ASN A 24 14.16 6.95 25.69
C ASN A 24 14.72 6.01 24.62
N SER A 25 14.04 4.89 24.34
CA SER A 25 14.52 3.87 23.42
C SER A 25 13.37 3.35 22.55
N TRP A 26 13.61 3.18 21.25
CA TRP A 26 12.58 2.79 20.28
C TRP A 26 13.10 1.70 19.36
N ILE A 27 12.19 0.83 18.92
CA ILE A 27 12.44 -0.22 17.94
C ILE A 27 11.51 0.01 16.75
N ARG A 28 12.12 0.21 15.58
CA ARG A 28 11.46 0.51 14.31
C ARG A 28 11.38 -0.75 13.47
N VAL A 29 10.19 -1.04 12.97
CA VAL A 29 9.85 -2.26 12.22
C VAL A 29 9.02 -1.90 11.01
N ASN A 30 9.01 -2.77 10.00
CA ASN A 30 8.08 -2.68 8.90
C ASN A 30 6.69 -3.09 9.40
N GLN A 31 5.77 -2.13 9.46
CA GLN A 31 4.42 -2.34 9.95
C GLN A 31 3.54 -3.09 8.95
N ALA A 32 3.82 -3.03 7.63
CA ALA A 32 3.10 -3.85 6.65
C ALA A 32 3.33 -5.36 6.88
N GLY A 33 4.54 -5.70 7.33
CA GLY A 33 4.99 -7.05 7.60
C GLY A 33 6.21 -7.42 6.77
N TYR A 34 6.58 -8.70 6.80
CA TYR A 34 7.72 -9.24 6.06
C TYR A 34 7.29 -10.50 5.30
N LEU A 35 7.81 -10.71 4.08
CA LEU A 35 7.64 -12.02 3.44
C LEU A 35 8.51 -13.07 4.16
N PRO A 36 8.06 -14.35 4.22
CA PRO A 36 8.77 -15.44 4.88
C PRO A 36 10.25 -15.57 4.56
N ALA A 37 10.67 -15.44 3.31
CA ALA A 37 12.06 -15.67 2.89
C ALA A 37 12.91 -14.37 2.74
N ASP A 38 12.32 -13.19 3.01
CA ASP A 38 13.05 -11.92 2.86
C ASP A 38 14.14 -11.70 3.92
N ILE A 39 15.03 -10.74 3.67
CA ILE A 39 15.80 -10.12 4.74
C ILE A 39 14.84 -9.32 5.64
N LYS A 40 14.97 -9.48 6.95
CA LYS A 40 14.10 -8.87 7.97
C LYS A 40 14.95 -8.19 9.01
N VAL A 41 14.89 -6.87 9.05
CA VAL A 41 15.67 -6.05 9.98
C VAL A 41 14.75 -5.07 10.71
N ALA A 42 14.99 -4.94 12.02
CA ALA A 42 14.46 -3.86 12.83
C ALA A 42 15.59 -2.92 13.22
N VAL A 43 15.27 -1.65 13.45
CA VAL A 43 16.26 -0.64 13.85
C VAL A 43 15.95 -0.16 15.26
N PHE A 44 16.90 -0.37 16.18
CA PHE A 44 16.87 0.22 17.50
C PHE A 44 17.56 1.59 17.47
N ILE A 45 16.95 2.58 18.10
CA ILE A 45 17.53 3.90 18.37
C ILE A 45 17.26 4.30 19.82
N SER A 46 18.19 5.03 20.44
CA SER A 46 18.03 5.48 21.83
C SER A 46 18.80 6.75 22.15
N LEU A 47 18.24 7.55 23.05
CA LEU A 47 18.92 8.69 23.68
C LEU A 47 19.86 8.27 24.82
N ASN A 48 19.94 6.97 25.14
CA ASN A 48 20.86 6.43 26.12
C ASN A 48 22.20 6.05 25.47
N GLU A 49 23.32 6.37 26.14
CA GLU A 49 24.68 6.02 25.68
C GLU A 49 25.00 4.54 25.88
N LYS A 50 24.45 3.94 26.95
CA LYS A 50 24.72 2.57 27.36
C LYS A 50 23.51 1.69 27.03
N SER A 51 23.51 1.16 25.82
CA SER A 51 22.53 0.17 25.35
C SER A 51 23.22 -1.16 25.05
N THR A 52 22.52 -2.27 25.21
CA THR A 52 22.97 -3.60 24.81
C THR A 52 22.56 -3.88 23.35
N PRO A 53 23.39 -4.59 22.55
CA PRO A 53 22.97 -5.06 21.23
C PRO A 53 21.99 -6.24 21.29
N VAL A 54 21.77 -6.85 22.46
CA VAL A 54 20.94 -8.05 22.59
C VAL A 54 19.46 -7.71 22.37
N PHE A 55 18.78 -8.53 21.57
CA PHE A 55 17.35 -8.43 21.34
C PHE A 55 16.69 -9.81 21.31
N GLU A 56 15.39 -9.82 21.57
CA GLU A 56 14.57 -11.02 21.48
C GLU A 56 13.39 -10.76 20.56
N VAL A 57 13.13 -11.69 19.64
CA VAL A 57 11.86 -11.74 18.92
C VAL A 57 10.94 -12.68 19.68
N ARG A 58 9.74 -12.20 19.97
CA ARG A 58 8.72 -12.93 20.74
C ARG A 58 7.48 -13.12 19.90
N ASP A 59 6.87 -14.29 20.05
CA ASP A 59 5.56 -14.60 19.50
C ASP A 59 4.49 -13.73 20.18
N ALA A 60 3.72 -13.01 19.37
CA ALA A 60 2.82 -11.97 19.87
C ALA A 60 1.59 -12.51 20.63
N LEU A 61 1.25 -13.80 20.46
CA LEU A 61 0.15 -14.45 21.17
C LEU A 61 0.56 -15.10 22.49
N THR A 62 1.72 -15.75 22.48
CA THR A 62 2.17 -16.63 23.57
C THR A 62 3.22 -15.97 24.47
N ASP A 63 3.75 -14.80 24.08
CA ASP A 63 4.86 -14.09 24.71
C ASP A 63 6.20 -14.86 24.69
N LYS A 64 6.24 -16.03 24.04
CA LYS A 64 7.41 -16.90 24.02
C LYS A 64 8.48 -16.34 23.11
N ILE A 65 9.71 -16.37 23.60
CA ILE A 65 10.89 -16.07 22.78
C ILE A 65 10.98 -17.11 21.66
N VAL A 66 10.99 -16.63 20.42
CA VAL A 66 11.18 -17.46 19.21
C VAL A 66 12.58 -17.31 18.65
N PHE A 67 13.26 -16.21 18.96
CA PHE A 67 14.63 -15.94 18.54
C PHE A 67 15.31 -14.98 19.51
N GLN A 68 16.61 -15.16 19.73
CA GLN A 68 17.47 -14.19 20.41
C GLN A 68 18.67 -13.92 19.50
N GLY A 69 19.07 -12.66 19.42
CA GLY A 69 20.18 -12.22 18.60
C GLY A 69 20.95 -11.07 19.23
N ALA A 70 22.05 -10.71 18.58
CA ALA A 70 22.81 -9.50 18.87
C ALA A 70 22.83 -8.62 17.63
N GLY A 71 22.42 -7.37 17.77
CA GLY A 71 22.38 -6.39 16.71
C GLY A 71 23.77 -5.89 16.30
N LYS A 72 23.88 -5.47 15.05
CA LYS A 72 25.04 -4.75 14.54
C LYS A 72 24.93 -3.28 14.95
N LYS A 73 25.97 -2.74 15.61
CA LYS A 73 26.02 -1.31 15.95
C LYS A 73 26.10 -0.47 14.67
N SER A 74 25.40 0.66 14.68
CA SER A 74 25.33 1.63 13.58
C SER A 74 25.51 3.06 14.09
N ASP A 75 25.65 4.04 13.20
CA ASP A 75 25.76 5.44 13.57
C ASP A 75 24.43 5.98 14.13
N ALA A 76 24.44 6.39 15.38
CA ALA A 76 23.29 7.02 16.02
C ALA A 76 23.30 8.54 15.90
N ILE A 77 24.48 9.14 15.76
CA ILE A 77 24.71 10.57 15.96
C ILE A 77 24.09 11.37 14.82
N SER A 78 24.18 10.88 13.59
CA SER A 78 23.54 11.54 12.43
C SER A 78 22.01 11.65 12.55
N TRP A 79 21.40 10.86 13.44
CA TRP A 79 19.97 10.89 13.73
C TRP A 79 19.62 11.56 15.06
N GLY A 80 20.55 12.27 15.68
CA GLY A 80 20.34 12.91 16.99
C GLY A 80 20.20 11.92 18.14
N MET A 81 20.63 10.67 17.94
CA MET A 81 20.55 9.58 18.90
C MET A 81 21.93 9.28 19.50
N LYS A 82 21.96 8.59 20.64
CA LYS A 82 23.21 8.21 21.32
C LYS A 82 23.63 6.77 21.05
N SER A 83 22.68 5.88 20.77
CA SER A 83 22.97 4.50 20.35
C SER A 83 21.97 4.01 19.31
N ALA A 84 22.45 3.18 18.38
CA ALA A 84 21.64 2.56 17.34
C ALA A 84 22.16 1.16 16.99
N TYR A 85 21.24 0.23 16.72
CA TYR A 85 21.55 -1.13 16.29
C TYR A 85 20.59 -1.62 15.21
N ARG A 86 21.10 -2.40 14.25
CA ARG A 86 20.30 -3.19 13.30
C ARG A 86 20.12 -4.60 13.83
N PHE A 87 18.87 -5.01 14.02
CA PHE A 87 18.47 -6.32 14.52
C PHE A 87 18.00 -7.19 13.36
N ASP A 88 18.87 -8.09 12.89
CA ASP A 88 18.54 -9.06 11.83
C ASP A 88 17.88 -10.31 12.42
N PHE A 89 16.64 -10.57 12.02
CA PHE A 89 15.86 -11.75 12.38
C PHE A 89 15.37 -12.53 11.16
N SER A 90 16.09 -12.43 10.04
CA SER A 90 15.75 -13.08 8.76
C SER A 90 15.60 -14.60 8.87
N LYS A 91 16.25 -15.22 9.86
CA LYS A 91 16.12 -16.67 10.17
C LYS A 91 14.71 -17.11 10.57
N ILE A 92 13.81 -16.17 10.89
CA ILE A 92 12.42 -16.47 11.19
C ILE A 92 11.64 -16.43 9.89
N GLU A 93 11.35 -17.61 9.32
CA GLU A 93 10.54 -17.73 8.11
C GLU A 93 9.10 -18.16 8.39
N LYS A 94 8.85 -18.64 9.62
CA LYS A 94 7.53 -19.11 10.01
C LYS A 94 6.53 -17.96 9.97
N GLU A 95 5.41 -18.16 9.28
CA GLU A 95 4.31 -17.21 9.31
C GLU A 95 3.73 -17.06 10.73
N GLY A 96 3.43 -15.82 11.12
CA GLY A 96 2.93 -15.51 12.44
C GLY A 96 3.00 -14.02 12.79
N GLY A 97 2.55 -13.70 14.00
CA GLY A 97 2.64 -12.38 14.59
C GLY A 97 3.75 -12.32 15.64
N TYR A 98 4.52 -11.25 15.61
CA TYR A 98 5.73 -11.10 16.42
C TYR A 98 5.89 -9.68 16.95
N TYR A 99 6.73 -9.53 17.96
CA TYR A 99 7.26 -8.24 18.38
C TYR A 99 8.70 -8.42 18.88
N ILE A 100 9.46 -7.33 18.95
CA ILE A 100 10.85 -7.33 19.42
C ILE A 100 10.96 -6.59 20.75
N VAL A 101 11.78 -7.12 21.66
CA VAL A 101 12.17 -6.44 22.90
C VAL A 101 13.69 -6.30 23.00
N SER A 102 14.13 -5.13 23.43
CA SER A 102 15.53 -4.83 23.71
C SER A 102 15.62 -3.56 24.57
N ASN A 103 16.54 -3.52 25.54
CA ASN A 103 16.79 -2.34 26.39
C ASN A 103 15.51 -1.76 27.06
N GLY A 104 14.53 -2.60 27.40
CA GLY A 104 13.24 -2.17 27.96
C GLY A 104 12.25 -1.58 26.95
N ALA A 105 12.65 -1.38 25.69
CA ALA A 105 11.76 -1.02 24.60
C ALA A 105 11.06 -2.25 24.00
N LYS A 106 9.83 -2.06 23.54
CA LYS A 106 9.02 -3.04 22.81
C LYS A 106 8.60 -2.43 21.47
N SER A 107 8.80 -3.14 20.36
CA SER A 107 8.31 -2.71 19.05
C SER A 107 6.77 -2.80 18.98
N PRO A 108 6.12 -2.10 18.03
CA PRO A 108 4.81 -2.52 17.56
C PRO A 108 4.80 -4.01 17.18
N ASN A 109 3.64 -4.64 17.26
CA ASN A 109 3.48 -5.99 16.70
C ASN A 109 3.56 -5.90 15.18
N PHE A 110 4.23 -6.87 14.55
CA PHE A 110 4.33 -7.01 13.10
C PHE A 110 4.04 -8.46 12.71
N ARG A 111 3.85 -8.70 11.41
CA ARG A 111 3.57 -10.03 10.88
C ARG A 111 4.68 -10.50 9.94
N ILE A 112 4.94 -11.79 9.93
CA ILE A 112 5.63 -12.48 8.85
C ILE A 112 4.56 -13.26 8.11
N ALA A 113 4.30 -12.89 6.86
CA ALA A 113 3.22 -13.47 6.07
C ALA A 113 3.49 -13.29 4.58
N ALA A 114 3.19 -14.32 3.79
CA ALA A 114 3.35 -14.30 2.35
C ALA A 114 2.41 -13.30 1.67
N ASP A 115 1.34 -12.87 2.34
CA ASP A 115 0.39 -11.87 1.86
C ASP A 115 0.66 -10.46 2.42
N SER A 116 1.85 -10.18 2.98
CA SER A 116 2.19 -8.87 3.61
C SER A 116 1.99 -7.67 2.69
N TYR A 117 2.13 -7.84 1.38
CA TYR A 117 2.05 -6.79 0.37
C TYR A 117 0.89 -7.01 -0.63
N GLU A 118 -0.02 -7.94 -0.35
CA GLU A 118 -1.16 -8.24 -1.23
C GLU A 118 -2.07 -7.01 -1.43
N GLY A 119 -2.37 -6.69 -2.69
CA GLY A 119 -3.28 -5.62 -3.11
C GLY A 119 -2.68 -4.22 -3.00
N LEU A 120 -1.38 -4.08 -2.71
CA LEU A 120 -0.77 -2.76 -2.56
C LEU A 120 -0.72 -1.96 -3.86
N SER A 121 -0.46 -2.61 -5.00
CA SER A 121 -0.46 -1.91 -6.29
C SER A 121 -1.82 -1.30 -6.60
N ASP A 122 -2.92 -2.03 -6.37
CA ASP A 122 -4.28 -1.50 -6.56
C ASP A 122 -4.64 -0.42 -5.53
N PHE A 123 -4.08 -0.50 -4.31
CA PHE A 123 -4.31 0.52 -3.28
C PHE A 123 -3.76 1.89 -3.70
N LEU A 124 -2.64 1.94 -4.43
CA LEU A 124 -2.09 3.18 -4.98
C LEU A 124 -3.05 3.83 -5.99
N LEU A 125 -3.83 3.03 -6.72
CA LEU A 125 -4.85 3.53 -7.66
C LEU A 125 -6.00 4.25 -6.94
N GLU A 126 -6.19 4.02 -5.62
CA GLU A 126 -7.12 4.84 -4.84
C GLU A 126 -6.72 6.32 -4.88
N TYR A 127 -5.43 6.64 -4.76
CA TYR A 127 -4.92 8.00 -4.85
C TYR A 127 -5.03 8.55 -6.27
N MET A 128 -4.65 7.76 -7.28
CA MET A 128 -4.75 8.16 -8.69
C MET A 128 -6.18 8.59 -9.07
N ARG A 129 -7.19 7.81 -8.65
CA ARG A 129 -8.60 8.15 -8.89
C ARG A 129 -9.06 9.41 -8.15
N GLN A 130 -8.49 9.72 -6.99
CA GLN A 130 -8.77 10.97 -6.26
C GLN A 130 -8.26 12.19 -7.02
N GLN A 131 -7.16 12.02 -7.77
CA GLN A 131 -6.54 13.07 -8.55
C GLN A 131 -7.11 13.26 -9.94
N ARG A 132 -8.05 12.42 -10.42
CA ARG A 132 -8.64 12.61 -11.76
C ARG A 132 -9.27 14.01 -11.90
N CYS A 133 -8.90 14.73 -12.96
CA CYS A 133 -9.44 16.04 -13.34
C CYS A 133 -10.45 15.90 -14.50
N GLY A 134 -11.48 16.73 -14.56
CA GLY A 134 -12.56 16.61 -15.57
C GLY A 134 -13.77 15.86 -15.03
N ASP A 135 -13.74 14.52 -15.01
CA ASP A 135 -14.73 13.65 -14.34
C ASP A 135 -14.06 13.00 -13.12
N ASN A 136 -14.28 13.57 -11.93
CA ASN A 136 -13.62 13.12 -10.71
C ASN A 136 -14.49 12.08 -9.97
N PRO A 137 -14.12 10.78 -9.96
CA PRO A 137 -14.96 9.74 -9.38
C PRO A 137 -15.00 9.77 -7.86
N TYR A 138 -14.03 10.43 -7.22
CA TYR A 138 -13.95 10.51 -5.78
C TYR A 138 -14.95 11.51 -5.19
N THR A 139 -15.04 12.70 -5.77
CA THR A 139 -16.06 13.70 -5.42
C THR A 139 -17.41 13.38 -6.04
N GLY A 140 -17.44 12.61 -7.15
CA GLY A 140 -18.65 12.35 -7.93
C GLY A 140 -19.07 13.53 -8.80
N GLU A 141 -18.21 14.55 -8.92
CA GLU A 141 -18.50 15.84 -9.56
C GLU A 141 -17.56 16.09 -10.75
N LEU A 142 -17.95 17.03 -11.61
CA LEU A 142 -17.08 17.53 -12.68
C LEU A 142 -16.23 18.70 -12.15
N CYS A 143 -15.00 18.81 -12.65
CA CYS A 143 -14.10 19.93 -12.37
C CYS A 143 -13.40 20.42 -13.65
N HIS A 144 -12.89 21.66 -13.62
CA HIS A 144 -12.06 22.26 -14.67
C HIS A 144 -12.58 22.07 -16.11
N GLN A 145 -13.89 22.21 -16.32
CA GLN A 145 -14.54 21.95 -17.61
C GLN A 145 -14.23 22.99 -18.70
N ASP A 146 -13.64 24.12 -18.32
CA ASP A 146 -13.28 25.22 -19.23
C ASP A 146 -11.80 25.22 -19.65
N ASP A 147 -11.06 24.17 -19.30
CA ASP A 147 -9.70 23.98 -19.81
C ASP A 147 -9.68 23.90 -21.33
N GLY A 148 -8.91 24.72 -22.02
CA GLY A 148 -8.02 25.80 -21.56
C GLY A 148 -7.62 26.73 -22.70
N TYR A 149 -6.68 27.65 -22.45
CA TYR A 149 -6.22 28.64 -23.43
C TYR A 149 -4.71 28.55 -23.68
N ILE A 150 -4.31 28.43 -24.94
CA ILE A 150 -2.91 28.24 -25.33
C ILE A 150 -2.07 29.47 -24.95
N VAL A 151 -0.89 29.23 -24.38
CA VAL A 151 0.11 30.25 -24.04
C VAL A 151 1.45 29.91 -24.70
N GLY A 152 2.11 30.92 -25.27
CA GLY A 152 3.47 30.80 -25.79
C GLY A 152 3.59 30.22 -27.21
N HIS A 153 2.49 29.78 -27.83
CA HIS A 153 2.51 29.32 -29.22
C HIS A 153 2.68 30.50 -30.20
N PRO A 154 3.56 30.43 -31.21
CA PRO A 154 3.86 31.57 -32.10
C PRO A 154 2.66 32.18 -32.83
N SER A 155 1.67 31.37 -33.21
CA SER A 155 0.50 31.81 -33.99
C SER A 155 -0.87 31.49 -33.36
N ARG A 156 -0.89 30.82 -32.20
CA ARG A 156 -2.12 30.30 -31.56
C ARG A 156 -2.28 30.76 -30.11
N ASN A 157 -1.46 31.72 -29.68
CA ASN A 157 -1.53 32.27 -28.33
C ASN A 157 -2.92 32.87 -28.06
N GLY A 158 -3.57 32.45 -26.97
CA GLY A 158 -4.93 32.82 -26.60
C GLY A 158 -6.04 31.98 -27.23
N GLU A 159 -5.73 31.04 -28.12
CA GLU A 159 -6.72 30.12 -28.70
C GLU A 159 -7.24 29.14 -27.65
N LYS A 160 -8.55 28.85 -27.67
CA LYS A 160 -9.17 27.83 -26.80
C LYS A 160 -8.84 26.43 -27.31
N ILE A 161 -8.47 25.52 -26.41
CA ILE A 161 -8.14 24.12 -26.71
C ILE A 161 -8.77 23.21 -25.66
N ASP A 162 -9.26 22.03 -26.05
CA ASP A 162 -9.78 21.04 -25.08
C ASP A 162 -8.65 20.11 -24.61
N VAL A 163 -8.20 20.31 -23.37
CA VAL A 163 -7.17 19.50 -22.70
C VAL A 163 -7.70 18.85 -21.41
N ARG A 164 -9.02 18.67 -21.30
CA ARG A 164 -9.66 18.07 -20.12
C ARG A 164 -9.21 16.63 -19.88
N GLY A 165 -9.22 16.21 -18.62
CA GLY A 165 -8.82 14.88 -18.18
C GLY A 165 -7.53 14.91 -17.35
N GLY A 166 -6.84 13.77 -17.29
CA GLY A 166 -5.56 13.65 -16.61
C GLY A 166 -5.72 13.73 -15.09
N TRP A 167 -4.64 14.07 -14.41
CA TRP A 167 -4.61 14.14 -12.95
C TRP A 167 -4.17 15.52 -12.47
N HIS A 168 -4.76 15.98 -11.37
CA HIS A 168 -4.18 16.97 -10.49
C HIS A 168 -2.85 16.44 -9.96
N ASP A 169 -1.83 17.28 -9.96
CA ASP A 169 -0.46 16.83 -9.72
C ASP A 169 -0.20 16.44 -8.25
N ALA A 170 -0.78 17.23 -7.33
CA ALA A 170 -0.73 16.99 -5.89
C ALA A 170 -2.01 17.49 -5.19
N THR A 171 -1.91 18.35 -4.15
CA THR A 171 -3.09 19.00 -3.55
C THR A 171 -3.60 20.19 -4.35
N ASP A 172 -2.70 20.79 -5.11
CA ASP A 172 -3.00 21.84 -6.07
C ASP A 172 -3.65 21.21 -7.32
N TYR A 173 -4.22 22.05 -8.18
CA TYR A 173 -4.91 21.56 -9.38
C TYR A 173 -4.10 21.75 -10.65
N LEU A 174 -2.81 22.03 -10.50
CA LEU A 174 -1.86 22.06 -11.59
C LEU A 174 -1.77 20.68 -12.24
N GLN A 175 -1.49 20.66 -13.54
CA GLN A 175 -1.27 19.43 -14.28
C GLN A 175 -0.04 19.61 -15.14
N TYR A 176 0.95 18.74 -14.98
CA TYR A 176 2.18 18.80 -15.74
C TYR A 176 2.34 17.56 -16.60
N THR A 177 2.74 17.75 -17.85
CA THR A 177 3.13 16.65 -18.74
C THR A 177 4.33 15.91 -18.17
N THR A 178 5.28 16.62 -17.55
CA THR A 178 6.47 16.06 -16.91
C THR A 178 6.12 14.93 -15.93
N THR A 179 5.28 15.19 -14.93
CA THR A 179 4.89 14.19 -13.91
C THR A 179 3.82 13.22 -14.41
N SER A 180 2.85 13.69 -15.20
CA SER A 180 1.74 12.85 -15.69
C SER A 180 2.22 11.79 -16.70
N ALA A 181 3.14 12.15 -17.60
CA ALA A 181 3.70 11.19 -18.55
C ALA A 181 4.57 10.13 -17.84
N THR A 182 5.39 10.54 -16.87
CA THR A 182 6.20 9.60 -16.06
C THR A 182 5.31 8.68 -15.21
N THR A 183 4.27 9.23 -14.58
CA THR A 183 3.24 8.46 -13.85
C THR A 183 2.61 7.41 -14.75
N LEU A 184 2.14 7.83 -15.93
CA LEU A 184 1.55 6.93 -16.91
C LEU A 184 2.54 5.83 -17.34
N TYR A 185 3.80 6.21 -17.56
CA TYR A 185 4.87 5.26 -17.87
C TYR A 185 5.07 4.24 -16.74
N HIS A 186 5.08 4.66 -15.47
CA HIS A 186 5.20 3.75 -14.33
C HIS A 186 4.04 2.75 -14.24
N LEU A 187 2.80 3.19 -14.47
CA LEU A 187 1.64 2.31 -14.49
C LEU A 187 1.74 1.28 -15.64
N MET A 188 2.10 1.75 -16.85
CA MET A 188 2.30 0.88 -18.02
C MET A 188 3.46 -0.10 -17.82
N PHE A 189 4.57 0.36 -17.25
CA PHE A 189 5.73 -0.47 -16.93
C PHE A 189 5.39 -1.53 -15.88
N SER A 190 4.64 -1.14 -14.83
CA SER A 190 4.12 -2.09 -13.84
C SER A 190 3.28 -3.17 -14.51
N TRP A 191 2.31 -2.78 -15.35
CA TRP A 191 1.51 -3.73 -16.10
C TRP A 191 2.39 -4.64 -16.95
N GLU A 192 3.25 -4.09 -17.81
CA GLU A 192 4.06 -4.85 -18.77
C GLU A 192 4.97 -5.87 -18.09
N GLN A 193 5.66 -5.48 -17.01
CA GLN A 193 6.64 -6.32 -16.31
C GLN A 193 6.03 -7.48 -15.50
N GLN A 194 4.77 -7.39 -15.06
CA GLN A 194 4.18 -8.48 -14.27
C GLN A 194 3.83 -9.70 -15.13
N LYS A 195 4.34 -10.87 -14.77
CA LYS A 195 3.94 -12.14 -15.40
C LYS A 195 2.56 -12.59 -14.94
N ASP A 196 2.30 -12.53 -13.63
CA ASP A 196 1.00 -12.84 -13.05
C ASP A 196 0.12 -11.59 -13.06
N LYS A 197 -0.71 -11.43 -14.10
CA LYS A 197 -1.64 -10.30 -14.18
C LYS A 197 -2.75 -10.33 -13.11
N SER A 198 -2.92 -11.44 -12.37
CA SER A 198 -3.95 -11.54 -11.32
C SER A 198 -3.66 -10.68 -10.09
N VAL A 199 -2.46 -10.08 -10.00
CA VAL A 199 -2.15 -9.06 -8.98
C VAL A 199 -2.95 -7.78 -9.17
N PHE A 200 -3.35 -7.46 -10.41
CA PHE A 200 -4.19 -6.30 -10.70
C PHE A 200 -5.66 -6.72 -10.68
N LYS A 201 -6.48 -6.05 -9.86
CA LYS A 201 -7.92 -6.38 -9.74
C LYS A 201 -8.76 -5.55 -10.69
N ASP A 202 -10.02 -5.97 -10.83
CA ASP A 202 -11.08 -5.30 -11.59
C ASP A 202 -12.22 -5.03 -10.59
N ASN A 203 -12.11 -3.94 -9.85
CA ASN A 203 -13.08 -3.53 -8.82
C ASN A 203 -13.82 -2.25 -9.21
N PHE A 204 -13.32 -1.50 -10.20
CA PHE A 204 -13.84 -0.21 -10.63
C PHE A 204 -14.09 -0.22 -12.13
N ASP A 205 -15.00 0.63 -12.58
CA ASP A 205 -15.28 0.83 -14.00
C ASP A 205 -14.26 1.80 -14.62
N ALA A 206 -14.32 1.97 -15.94
CA ALA A 206 -13.42 2.86 -16.68
C ALA A 206 -13.50 4.33 -16.21
N ARG A 207 -14.62 4.73 -15.59
CA ARG A 207 -14.78 6.08 -15.03
C ARG A 207 -14.29 6.16 -13.57
N GLY A 208 -13.71 5.09 -13.03
CA GLY A 208 -13.17 5.01 -11.67
C GLY A 208 -14.23 4.86 -10.58
N ARG A 209 -15.48 4.48 -10.92
CA ARG A 209 -16.56 4.23 -9.96
C ARG A 209 -16.61 2.75 -9.60
N LYS A 210 -17.10 2.42 -8.40
CA LYS A 210 -17.15 1.01 -7.93
C LYS A 210 -18.00 0.14 -8.87
N GLY A 211 -17.45 -1.01 -9.25
CA GLY A 211 -18.10 -2.02 -10.07
C GLY A 211 -17.17 -2.50 -11.19
N ALA A 212 -16.97 -3.81 -11.28
CA ALA A 212 -16.11 -4.41 -12.29
C ALA A 212 -16.64 -4.17 -13.73
N ASN A 213 -15.76 -3.98 -14.70
CA ASN A 213 -16.09 -3.81 -16.12
C ASN A 213 -15.45 -4.86 -17.04
N GLY A 214 -14.68 -5.81 -16.51
CA GLY A 214 -13.93 -6.82 -17.25
C GLY A 214 -12.50 -6.40 -17.61
N THR A 215 -12.07 -5.20 -17.19
CA THR A 215 -10.74 -4.64 -17.42
C THR A 215 -10.05 -4.44 -16.07
N PRO A 216 -8.80 -4.89 -15.88
CA PRO A 216 -8.05 -4.57 -14.68
C PRO A 216 -7.97 -3.05 -14.45
N ASP A 217 -8.19 -2.60 -13.22
CA ASP A 217 -8.30 -1.19 -12.83
C ASP A 217 -7.07 -0.37 -13.27
N ILE A 218 -5.87 -0.98 -13.24
CA ILE A 218 -4.64 -0.33 -13.71
C ILE A 218 -4.69 0.03 -15.20
N LEU A 219 -5.32 -0.79 -16.06
CA LEU A 219 -5.48 -0.51 -17.49
C LEU A 219 -6.50 0.61 -17.73
N ASP A 220 -7.54 0.70 -16.92
CA ASP A 220 -8.48 1.82 -16.97
C ASP A 220 -7.82 3.13 -16.55
N GLU A 221 -6.95 3.11 -15.54
CA GLU A 221 -6.17 4.29 -15.14
C GLU A 221 -5.12 4.67 -16.21
N ILE A 222 -4.47 3.69 -16.84
CA ILE A 222 -3.59 3.91 -18.00
C ILE A 222 -4.37 4.56 -19.15
N ARG A 223 -5.58 4.07 -19.46
CA ARG A 223 -6.41 4.65 -20.52
C ARG A 223 -6.77 6.11 -20.21
N TRP A 224 -7.12 6.41 -18.97
CA TRP A 224 -7.40 7.77 -18.51
C TRP A 224 -6.23 8.73 -18.75
N GLY A 225 -5.01 8.32 -18.35
CA GLY A 225 -3.80 9.09 -18.59
C GLY A 225 -3.45 9.24 -20.08
N LEU A 226 -3.61 8.17 -20.86
CA LEU A 226 -3.33 8.20 -22.31
C LEU A 226 -4.27 9.13 -23.07
N ASP A 227 -5.57 9.10 -22.76
CA ASP A 227 -6.54 9.99 -23.40
C ASP A 227 -6.20 11.47 -23.14
N TRP A 228 -5.70 11.79 -21.95
CA TRP A 228 -5.22 13.14 -21.64
C TRP A 228 -3.90 13.48 -22.34
N LEU A 229 -2.91 12.58 -22.30
CA LEU A 229 -1.62 12.80 -22.95
C LEU A 229 -1.77 12.94 -24.48
N ASP A 230 -2.70 12.21 -25.09
CA ASP A 230 -3.04 12.34 -26.51
C ASP A 230 -3.59 13.74 -26.83
N ARG A 231 -4.45 14.30 -25.97
CA ARG A 231 -4.93 15.70 -26.09
C ARG A 231 -3.83 16.74 -25.88
N MET A 232 -2.83 16.45 -25.04
CA MET A 232 -1.67 17.32 -24.79
C MET A 232 -0.65 17.31 -25.96
N ASN A 233 -0.82 16.44 -26.95
CA ASN A 233 -0.07 16.45 -28.21
C ASN A 233 -1.02 16.31 -29.41
N PRO A 234 -1.84 17.32 -29.74
CA PRO A 234 -2.90 17.17 -30.75
C PRO A 234 -2.39 17.01 -32.19
N GLU A 235 -1.21 17.56 -32.48
CA GLU A 235 -0.62 17.60 -33.82
C GLU A 235 0.90 17.34 -33.77
N ASP A 236 1.53 17.16 -34.92
CA ASP A 236 3.00 17.05 -34.99
C ASP A 236 3.65 18.33 -34.46
N LYS A 237 4.63 18.18 -33.57
CA LYS A 237 5.34 19.26 -32.84
C LYS A 237 4.44 20.25 -32.06
N VAL A 238 3.13 20.03 -32.00
CA VAL A 238 2.24 20.79 -31.11
C VAL A 238 2.09 20.01 -29.82
N MET A 239 2.85 20.41 -28.79
CA MET A 239 2.89 19.76 -27.48
C MET A 239 2.71 20.80 -26.38
N PHE A 240 2.10 20.40 -25.28
CA PHE A 240 1.90 21.25 -24.11
C PHE A 240 2.60 20.65 -22.89
N ASN A 241 3.18 21.52 -22.06
CA ASN A 241 3.94 21.10 -20.88
C ASN A 241 3.11 21.15 -19.59
N GLN A 242 2.14 22.06 -19.52
CA GLN A 242 1.47 22.39 -18.27
C GLN A 242 0.11 23.04 -18.50
N ILE A 243 -0.84 22.74 -17.60
CA ILE A 243 -2.12 23.45 -17.43
C ILE A 243 -2.07 24.21 -16.11
N ALA A 244 -2.54 25.47 -16.12
CA ALA A 244 -2.44 26.43 -15.02
C ALA A 244 -1.00 26.79 -14.62
N ASP A 245 -0.83 27.59 -13.57
CA ASP A 245 0.44 28.00 -12.97
C ASP A 245 0.25 28.35 -11.49
N ASP A 246 1.31 28.71 -10.78
CA ASP A 246 1.34 28.91 -9.32
C ASP A 246 0.36 29.96 -8.75
N ARG A 247 -0.41 30.68 -9.60
CA ARG A 247 -1.66 31.34 -9.15
C ARG A 247 -2.68 30.35 -8.57
N ASP A 248 -2.57 29.07 -8.92
CA ASP A 248 -3.34 27.95 -8.35
C ASP A 248 -3.14 27.85 -6.82
N HIS A 249 -2.04 28.35 -6.26
CA HIS A 249 -1.78 28.28 -4.81
C HIS A 249 -2.58 29.34 -4.02
N ALA A 250 -3.86 29.53 -4.38
CA ALA A 250 -4.82 30.44 -3.76
C ALA A 250 -5.47 29.88 -2.47
N GLY A 251 -4.89 28.83 -1.88
CA GLY A 251 -5.38 28.14 -0.68
C GLY A 251 -6.17 26.87 -0.98
N PHE A 252 -6.46 26.10 0.09
CA PHE A 252 -7.20 24.85 0.03
C PHE A 252 -8.63 25.05 -0.49
N ARG A 253 -9.02 24.23 -1.46
CA ARG A 253 -10.35 24.28 -2.09
C ARG A 253 -10.75 22.88 -2.53
N LEU A 254 -11.91 22.71 -3.14
CA LEU A 254 -12.26 21.46 -3.83
C LEU A 254 -12.20 21.73 -5.33
N PRO A 255 -11.84 20.75 -6.18
CA PRO A 255 -11.58 21.01 -7.60
C PRO A 255 -12.83 21.45 -8.36
N ASN A 256 -14.01 20.96 -7.98
CA ASN A 256 -15.30 21.39 -8.52
C ASN A 256 -15.73 22.79 -8.05
N LYS A 257 -15.05 23.36 -7.05
CA LYS A 257 -15.30 24.70 -6.50
C LYS A 257 -14.17 25.66 -6.82
N ASP A 258 -13.22 25.26 -7.65
CA ASP A 258 -12.11 26.10 -8.04
C ASP A 258 -12.59 27.30 -8.87
N LYS A 259 -12.19 28.50 -8.43
CA LYS A 259 -12.55 29.79 -9.06
C LYS A 259 -11.34 30.69 -9.25
N VAL A 260 -10.12 30.13 -9.22
CA VAL A 260 -8.90 30.91 -9.51
C VAL A 260 -9.04 31.55 -10.90
N ASP A 261 -8.65 32.82 -11.00
CA ASP A 261 -8.70 33.59 -12.25
C ASP A 261 -7.28 33.73 -12.81
N TYR A 262 -7.08 33.19 -14.02
CA TYR A 262 -5.82 33.24 -14.74
C TYR A 262 -5.77 34.34 -15.83
N GLY A 263 -6.81 35.18 -15.91
CA GLY A 263 -6.93 36.28 -16.88
C GLY A 263 -8.12 36.14 -17.84
N TRP A 264 -8.92 35.07 -17.73
CA TRP A 264 -10.12 34.82 -18.55
C TRP A 264 -11.41 34.84 -17.73
N GLY A 265 -11.34 35.26 -16.46
CA GLY A 265 -12.46 35.32 -15.51
C GLY A 265 -12.40 34.21 -14.45
N PRO A 266 -13.08 34.38 -13.30
CA PRO A 266 -13.03 33.41 -12.20
C PRO A 266 -13.59 32.04 -12.60
N GLY A 267 -12.72 31.02 -12.60
CA GLY A 267 -13.09 29.65 -12.94
C GLY A 267 -13.39 29.40 -14.42
N THR A 268 -13.10 30.35 -15.33
CA THR A 268 -13.51 30.29 -16.75
C THR A 268 -12.36 30.00 -17.72
N GLY A 269 -11.37 29.22 -17.28
CA GLY A 269 -10.33 28.62 -18.12
C GLY A 269 -8.90 28.87 -17.62
N ARG A 270 -8.02 27.91 -17.89
CA ARG A 270 -6.64 27.86 -17.38
C ARG A 270 -5.62 27.96 -18.53
N PRO A 271 -4.44 28.59 -18.32
CA PRO A 271 -3.41 28.69 -19.33
C PRO A 271 -2.83 27.30 -19.64
N VAL A 272 -2.55 27.03 -20.92
CA VAL A 272 -1.97 25.78 -21.41
C VAL A 272 -0.65 26.11 -22.09
N TYR A 273 0.46 25.85 -21.41
CA TYR A 273 1.80 26.29 -21.81
C TYR A 273 2.35 25.40 -22.92
N PHE A 274 2.62 26.01 -24.08
CA PHE A 274 3.19 25.36 -25.26
C PHE A 274 4.67 25.01 -25.04
N VAL A 275 5.10 23.84 -25.52
CA VAL A 275 6.51 23.43 -25.51
C VAL A 275 7.28 24.21 -26.59
N SER A 276 7.72 25.43 -26.26
CA SER A 276 8.44 26.30 -27.20
C SER A 276 9.96 26.10 -27.21
N GLY A 277 10.50 25.35 -26.24
CA GLY A 277 11.94 25.23 -26.03
C GLY A 277 12.64 26.53 -25.63
N GLN A 278 11.89 27.50 -25.10
CA GLN A 278 12.39 28.80 -24.64
C GLN A 278 11.82 29.14 -23.25
N PRO A 279 12.45 30.02 -22.46
CA PRO A 279 11.90 30.49 -21.20
C PRO A 279 10.48 31.07 -21.34
N GLN A 280 9.57 30.68 -20.45
CA GLN A 280 8.15 31.10 -20.49
C GLN A 280 7.64 31.61 -19.13
N SER A 281 6.72 32.59 -19.19
CA SER A 281 5.92 33.09 -18.07
C SER A 281 4.77 33.96 -18.56
N LEU A 282 3.71 34.08 -17.75
CA LEU A 282 2.68 35.12 -17.86
C LEU A 282 2.89 36.29 -16.87
N GLY A 283 3.95 36.23 -16.04
CA GLY A 283 4.28 37.21 -15.02
C GLY A 283 5.71 37.70 -15.10
N LYS A 284 6.30 37.99 -13.94
CA LYS A 284 7.67 38.54 -13.81
C LYS A 284 8.76 37.47 -13.64
N HIS A 285 8.37 36.26 -13.25
CA HIS A 285 9.29 35.15 -12.97
C HIS A 285 9.34 34.23 -14.19
N PHE A 286 10.52 33.93 -14.70
CA PHE A 286 10.69 33.04 -15.85
C PHE A 286 11.33 31.73 -15.39
N ASN A 287 10.91 30.62 -16.00
CA ASN A 287 11.65 29.38 -15.92
C ASN A 287 12.97 29.47 -16.73
N ARG A 288 13.74 28.38 -16.77
CA ARG A 288 15.04 28.32 -17.47
C ARG A 288 15.05 27.23 -18.52
N THR A 289 13.93 27.08 -19.23
CA THR A 289 13.79 26.16 -20.37
C THR A 289 14.89 26.40 -21.40
N THR A 290 15.51 25.32 -21.89
CA THR A 290 16.61 25.36 -22.86
C THR A 290 16.34 24.58 -24.14
N GLY A 291 15.30 23.74 -24.17
CA GLY A 291 14.95 22.92 -25.33
C GLY A 291 13.65 22.16 -25.11
N VAL A 292 13.30 21.26 -26.03
CA VAL A 292 12.01 20.52 -26.02
C VAL A 292 12.14 19.07 -25.59
N ALA A 293 13.38 18.57 -25.51
CA ALA A 293 13.67 17.15 -25.51
C ALA A 293 13.17 16.41 -24.26
N SER A 294 13.21 17.03 -23.07
CA SER A 294 12.69 16.36 -21.86
C SER A 294 11.19 16.03 -21.98
N THR A 295 10.37 17.00 -22.41
CA THR A 295 8.92 16.79 -22.61
C THR A 295 8.63 15.94 -23.84
N ALA A 296 9.29 16.19 -24.98
CA ALA A 296 9.08 15.42 -26.20
C ALA A 296 9.53 13.95 -26.05
N GLY A 297 10.60 13.70 -25.30
CA GLY A 297 11.08 12.38 -24.92
C GLY A 297 10.05 11.62 -24.07
N LYS A 298 9.42 12.28 -23.10
CA LYS A 298 8.34 11.70 -22.28
C LYS A 298 7.08 11.36 -23.08
N PHE A 299 6.69 12.20 -24.05
CA PHE A 299 5.65 11.84 -25.02
C PHE A 299 6.06 10.61 -25.83
N ALA A 300 7.29 10.61 -26.36
CA ALA A 300 7.80 9.54 -27.20
C ALA A 300 7.84 8.20 -26.46
N SER A 301 8.38 8.16 -25.24
CA SER A 301 8.50 6.94 -24.43
C SER A 301 7.14 6.40 -24.01
N SER A 302 6.25 7.27 -23.52
CA SER A 302 4.90 6.89 -23.10
C SER A 302 4.07 6.35 -24.27
N PHE A 303 4.06 7.05 -25.40
CA PHE A 303 3.33 6.58 -26.59
C PHE A 303 3.94 5.31 -27.20
N ALA A 304 5.27 5.14 -27.15
CA ALA A 304 5.91 3.92 -27.62
C ALA A 304 5.45 2.69 -26.81
N LEU A 305 5.52 2.75 -25.47
CA LEU A 305 5.10 1.64 -24.62
C LEU A 305 3.58 1.39 -24.71
N ALA A 306 2.78 2.46 -24.74
CA ALA A 306 1.34 2.36 -24.90
C ALA A 306 0.94 1.65 -26.19
N SER A 307 1.62 1.95 -27.31
CA SER A 307 1.36 1.29 -28.58
C SER A 307 1.56 -0.22 -28.53
N GLU A 308 2.49 -0.70 -27.69
CA GLU A 308 2.75 -2.13 -27.53
C GLU A 308 1.77 -2.81 -26.58
N ILE A 309 1.35 -2.12 -25.51
CA ILE A 309 0.34 -2.62 -24.57
C ILE A 309 -1.04 -2.72 -25.24
N LEU A 310 -1.39 -1.75 -26.10
CA LEU A 310 -2.71 -1.66 -26.73
C LEU A 310 -2.83 -2.36 -28.08
N LYS A 311 -1.75 -2.90 -28.65
CA LYS A 311 -1.75 -3.45 -30.02
C LYS A 311 -2.81 -4.52 -30.28
N GLU A 312 -3.19 -5.28 -29.25
CA GLU A 312 -4.20 -6.34 -29.36
C GLU A 312 -5.61 -5.85 -29.02
N SER A 313 -5.74 -4.97 -28.02
CA SER A 313 -7.04 -4.50 -27.51
C SER A 313 -7.61 -3.32 -28.28
N ASP A 314 -6.76 -2.42 -28.79
CA ASP A 314 -7.13 -1.21 -29.54
C ASP A 314 -6.07 -0.91 -30.62
N PRO A 315 -6.03 -1.71 -31.72
CA PRO A 315 -4.97 -1.64 -32.72
C PRO A 315 -4.93 -0.31 -33.48
N GLU A 316 -6.07 0.35 -33.68
CA GLU A 316 -6.15 1.65 -34.36
C GLU A 316 -5.51 2.74 -33.50
N TYR A 317 -5.85 2.78 -32.21
CA TYR A 317 -5.24 3.74 -31.30
C TYR A 317 -3.77 3.45 -31.08
N ALA A 318 -3.39 2.16 -30.94
CA ALA A 318 -2.00 1.75 -30.86
C ALA A 318 -1.16 2.23 -32.06
N ALA A 319 -1.69 2.09 -33.29
CA ALA A 319 -1.03 2.59 -34.50
C ALA A 319 -0.86 4.11 -34.49
N LYS A 320 -1.88 4.86 -34.05
CA LYS A 320 -1.80 6.32 -33.86
C LYS A 320 -0.71 6.67 -32.86
N LEU A 321 -0.70 6.05 -31.68
CA LEU A 321 0.30 6.32 -30.63
C LEU A 321 1.71 6.00 -31.12
N ARG A 322 1.89 4.90 -31.87
CA ARG A 322 3.19 4.56 -32.46
C ARG A 322 3.71 5.63 -33.41
N ASP A 323 2.85 6.17 -34.28
CA ASP A 323 3.21 7.28 -35.19
C ASP A 323 3.59 8.55 -34.41
N LYS A 324 2.78 8.91 -33.41
CA LYS A 324 3.07 10.05 -32.52
C LYS A 324 4.39 9.87 -31.77
N ALA A 325 4.68 8.65 -31.29
CA ALA A 325 5.91 8.34 -30.58
C ALA A 325 7.15 8.59 -31.45
N VAL A 326 7.13 8.14 -32.72
CA VAL A 326 8.24 8.35 -33.66
C VAL A 326 8.44 9.83 -33.98
N LYS A 327 7.35 10.59 -34.16
CA LYS A 327 7.40 12.04 -34.40
C LYS A 327 7.92 12.82 -33.20
N ALA A 328 7.43 12.50 -32.00
CA ALA A 328 7.89 13.09 -30.75
C ALA A 328 9.37 12.80 -30.50
N PHE A 329 9.81 11.57 -30.79
CA PHE A 329 11.22 11.19 -30.73
C PHE A 329 12.08 12.06 -31.67
N ALA A 330 11.66 12.22 -32.92
CA ALA A 330 12.38 13.06 -33.88
C ALA A 330 12.44 14.52 -33.44
N PHE A 331 11.35 15.05 -32.86
CA PHE A 331 11.32 16.42 -32.33
C PHE A 331 12.28 16.60 -31.14
N ALA A 332 12.39 15.60 -30.26
CA ALA A 332 13.32 15.62 -29.15
C ALA A 332 14.80 15.68 -29.61
N GLU A 333 15.14 14.95 -30.68
CA GLU A 333 16.49 15.02 -31.26
C GLU A 333 16.78 16.34 -31.99
N GLU A 334 15.74 16.96 -32.57
CA GLU A 334 15.88 18.21 -33.33
C GLU A 334 16.19 19.42 -32.44
N PHE A 335 15.60 19.46 -31.23
CA PHE A 335 15.74 20.59 -30.29
C PHE A 335 16.13 20.11 -28.87
N PRO A 336 17.39 19.68 -28.68
CA PRO A 336 17.88 19.16 -27.39
C PRO A 336 17.77 20.20 -26.26
N GLY A 337 17.54 19.73 -25.04
CA GLY A 337 17.44 20.56 -23.83
C GLY A 337 16.15 20.30 -23.04
N ASN A 338 16.00 21.03 -21.95
CA ASN A 338 14.96 20.79 -20.94
C ASN A 338 13.80 21.77 -21.11
N THR A 339 12.57 21.26 -20.99
CA THR A 339 11.37 22.08 -20.83
C THR A 339 10.95 22.08 -19.35
N GLN A 340 10.95 23.25 -18.73
CA GLN A 340 10.60 23.41 -17.30
C GLN A 340 9.17 23.91 -17.14
N THR A 341 8.58 23.69 -15.97
CA THR A 341 7.24 24.24 -15.66
C THR A 341 7.29 25.76 -15.56
N ALA A 342 6.20 26.43 -15.88
CA ALA A 342 6.05 27.87 -15.85
C ALA A 342 5.65 28.34 -14.45
N CYS A 343 6.16 29.51 -14.06
CA CYS A 343 5.87 30.18 -12.80
C CYS A 343 5.49 31.66 -13.05
N VAL A 344 4.63 32.22 -12.21
CA VAL A 344 4.05 33.56 -12.38
C VAL A 344 4.18 34.39 -11.10
N VAL A 345 3.72 33.85 -9.97
CA VAL A 345 3.64 34.54 -8.67
C VAL A 345 4.96 34.47 -7.91
N SER A 346 5.59 33.31 -7.94
CA SER A 346 6.82 32.95 -7.24
C SER A 346 7.92 32.54 -8.24
N PRO A 347 9.19 32.55 -7.84
CA PRO A 347 10.27 32.06 -8.69
C PRO A 347 10.40 30.51 -8.71
N TYR A 348 9.44 29.78 -8.11
CA TYR A 348 9.53 28.32 -7.97
C TYR A 348 8.84 27.60 -9.13
N PHE A 349 9.49 26.54 -9.61
CA PHE A 349 9.04 25.66 -10.70
C PHE A 349 9.76 24.32 -10.59
N TYR A 350 9.39 23.35 -11.42
CA TYR A 350 10.08 22.08 -11.55
C TYR A 350 11.32 22.29 -12.42
N GLU A 351 12.48 22.10 -11.81
CA GLU A 351 13.75 22.61 -12.32
C GLU A 351 14.46 21.64 -13.26
N GLU A 352 13.71 20.77 -13.94
CA GLU A 352 14.22 19.68 -14.79
C GLU A 352 15.44 20.12 -15.61
N ASP A 353 16.51 19.36 -15.47
CA ASP A 353 17.86 19.64 -15.99
C ASP A 353 18.44 18.42 -16.74
N THR A 354 17.64 17.35 -16.86
CA THR A 354 17.91 16.09 -17.54
C THR A 354 16.87 15.84 -18.64
N TRP A 355 17.29 15.15 -19.70
CA TRP A 355 16.46 14.87 -20.87
C TRP A 355 16.96 13.69 -21.70
N VAL A 356 18.25 13.36 -21.60
CA VAL A 356 18.86 12.27 -22.38
C VAL A 356 18.30 10.91 -22.00
N ASP A 357 17.91 10.74 -20.73
CA ASP A 357 17.23 9.59 -20.16
C ASP A 357 15.80 9.42 -20.74
N ASP A 358 15.06 10.51 -20.95
CA ASP A 358 13.74 10.46 -21.60
C ASP A 358 13.83 9.99 -23.05
N VAL A 359 14.80 10.54 -23.79
CA VAL A 359 15.03 10.19 -25.20
C VAL A 359 15.58 8.76 -25.30
N GLU A 360 16.49 8.37 -24.40
CA GLU A 360 16.95 7.00 -24.28
C GLU A 360 15.78 6.05 -24.08
N LEU A 361 14.91 6.31 -23.10
CA LEU A 361 13.80 5.43 -22.73
C LEU A 361 12.90 5.13 -23.94
N ALA A 362 12.61 6.15 -24.75
CA ALA A 362 11.82 5.97 -25.96
C ALA A 362 12.52 5.05 -26.98
N ALA A 363 13.81 5.26 -27.25
CA ALA A 363 14.57 4.39 -28.17
C ALA A 363 14.73 2.97 -27.62
N ALA A 364 15.00 2.83 -26.32
CA ALA A 364 15.14 1.55 -25.64
C ALA A 364 13.83 0.76 -25.68
N THR A 365 12.69 1.44 -25.52
CA THR A 365 11.35 0.84 -25.67
C THR A 365 11.15 0.31 -27.10
N PHE A 366 11.42 1.11 -28.13
CA PHE A 366 11.32 0.62 -29.51
C PHE A 366 12.25 -0.58 -29.76
N TYR A 367 13.49 -0.52 -29.27
CA TYR A 367 14.43 -1.63 -29.41
C TYR A 367 13.92 -2.90 -28.71
N LYS A 368 13.41 -2.79 -27.48
CA LYS A 368 12.87 -3.91 -26.71
C LYS A 368 11.81 -4.71 -27.48
N PHE A 369 10.90 -4.03 -28.17
CA PHE A 369 9.78 -4.67 -28.86
C PHE A 369 10.04 -5.00 -30.33
N THR A 370 10.96 -4.30 -30.99
CA THR A 370 11.26 -4.54 -32.42
C THR A 370 12.51 -5.37 -32.66
N GLY A 371 13.47 -5.36 -31.73
CA GLY A 371 14.81 -5.92 -31.92
C GLY A 371 15.68 -5.16 -32.93
N ASP A 372 15.23 -4.00 -33.44
CA ASP A 372 15.95 -3.24 -34.46
C ASP A 372 17.26 -2.64 -33.91
N ALA A 373 18.37 -2.98 -34.56
CA ALA A 373 19.70 -2.50 -34.19
C ALA A 373 19.86 -0.97 -34.32
N ASN A 374 19.06 -0.29 -35.13
CA ASN A 374 19.09 1.17 -35.23
C ASN A 374 18.51 1.82 -33.97
N TRP A 375 17.39 1.30 -33.45
CA TRP A 375 16.85 1.75 -32.17
C TRP A 375 17.82 1.46 -31.02
N ARG A 376 18.47 0.28 -31.03
CA ARG A 376 19.52 -0.03 -30.06
C ARG A 376 20.67 0.97 -30.07
N LYS A 377 21.16 1.36 -31.25
CA LYS A 377 22.26 2.33 -31.39
C LYS A 377 21.86 3.72 -30.87
N ARG A 378 20.63 4.16 -31.13
CA ARG A 378 20.11 5.44 -30.63
C ARG A 378 19.94 5.40 -29.12
N ALA A 379 19.36 4.34 -28.59
CA ALA A 379 19.25 4.13 -27.15
C ALA A 379 20.64 4.13 -26.50
N ASP A 380 21.60 3.38 -27.05
CA ASP A 380 22.96 3.34 -26.51
C ASP A 380 23.68 4.71 -26.55
N TYR A 381 23.45 5.49 -27.62
CA TYR A 381 24.01 6.83 -27.75
C TYR A 381 23.49 7.78 -26.68
N TRP A 382 22.18 7.78 -26.42
CA TRP A 382 21.58 8.67 -25.43
C TRP A 382 21.88 8.22 -23.99
N GLY A 383 21.76 6.92 -23.70
CA GLY A 383 21.98 6.41 -22.34
C GLY A 383 23.40 6.55 -21.83
N GLN A 384 24.41 6.45 -22.69
CA GLN A 384 25.80 6.65 -22.26
C GLN A 384 26.16 8.11 -21.93
N LEU A 385 25.29 9.07 -22.22
CA LEU A 385 25.48 10.47 -21.83
C LEU A 385 25.11 10.69 -20.35
N GLU A 386 24.30 9.80 -19.77
CA GLU A 386 23.99 9.76 -18.34
C GLU A 386 24.25 8.34 -17.78
N PRO A 387 25.52 7.93 -17.60
CA PRO A 387 25.84 6.61 -17.04
C PRO A 387 25.20 6.34 -15.67
N VAL A 388 25.02 7.38 -14.86
CA VAL A 388 24.38 7.31 -13.55
C VAL A 388 23.42 8.47 -13.41
N THR A 389 22.20 8.20 -12.96
CA THR A 389 21.21 9.26 -12.69
C THR A 389 21.80 10.29 -11.71
N PRO A 390 21.87 11.60 -12.06
CA PRO A 390 22.76 12.54 -11.38
C PRO A 390 22.53 12.70 -9.89
N TRP A 391 21.29 12.62 -9.40
CA TRP A 391 21.02 12.71 -7.96
C TRP A 391 21.65 11.54 -7.17
N MET A 392 21.73 10.35 -7.78
CA MET A 392 22.34 9.17 -7.16
C MET A 392 23.84 9.36 -7.01
N GLU A 393 24.51 9.91 -8.01
CA GLU A 393 25.96 10.22 -7.97
C GLU A 393 26.24 11.41 -7.02
N LEU A 394 25.58 12.53 -7.25
CA LEU A 394 25.89 13.82 -6.61
C LEU A 394 25.40 13.90 -5.16
N GLY A 395 24.36 13.16 -4.80
CA GLY A 395 23.76 13.21 -3.45
C GLY A 395 23.12 14.56 -3.13
N ARG A 396 22.64 15.27 -4.14
CA ARG A 396 21.98 16.59 -4.04
C ARG A 396 21.12 16.83 -5.29
N GLY A 397 20.25 17.81 -5.21
CA GLY A 397 19.43 18.28 -6.32
C GLY A 397 18.53 19.43 -5.86
N ARG A 398 18.02 20.21 -6.81
CA ARG A 398 16.89 21.12 -6.56
C ARG A 398 15.57 20.40 -6.85
N HIS A 399 14.45 21.06 -6.60
CA HIS A 399 13.13 20.47 -6.78
C HIS A 399 12.93 20.00 -8.24
N TYR A 400 12.72 18.69 -8.43
CA TYR A 400 12.62 18.05 -9.74
C TYR A 400 13.82 18.28 -10.70
N GLN A 401 15.00 18.65 -10.20
CA GLN A 401 16.14 18.97 -11.09
C GLN A 401 16.60 17.77 -11.95
N PHE A 402 16.67 16.59 -11.37
CA PHE A 402 17.15 15.37 -12.04
C PHE A 402 16.00 14.38 -12.17
N TYR A 403 15.01 14.78 -12.96
CA TYR A 403 13.75 14.06 -13.17
C TYR A 403 13.67 13.52 -14.61
N PRO A 404 13.10 12.33 -14.85
CA PRO A 404 12.58 11.35 -13.89
C PRO A 404 13.64 10.81 -12.92
N PHE A 405 13.24 10.46 -11.69
CA PHE A 405 14.18 10.03 -10.64
C PHE A 405 14.80 8.64 -10.90
N ILE A 406 14.38 7.92 -11.94
CA ILE A 406 14.92 6.63 -12.38
C ILE A 406 15.00 6.58 -13.90
N ASN A 407 16.14 6.11 -14.42
CA ASN A 407 16.30 5.82 -15.84
C ASN A 407 15.89 4.36 -16.14
N LEU A 408 14.68 4.17 -16.67
CA LEU A 408 14.18 2.85 -17.08
C LEU A 408 14.72 2.40 -18.45
N GLY A 409 15.35 3.30 -19.22
CA GLY A 409 16.03 2.98 -20.47
C GLY A 409 17.21 2.04 -20.22
N HIS A 410 17.97 2.35 -19.16
CA HIS A 410 19.04 1.49 -18.66
C HIS A 410 18.57 0.06 -18.41
N TYR A 411 17.40 -0.13 -17.79
CA TYR A 411 16.87 -1.48 -17.52
C TYR A 411 16.54 -2.25 -18.80
N TYR A 412 15.92 -1.60 -19.79
CA TYR A 412 15.64 -2.25 -21.08
C TYR A 412 16.91 -2.62 -21.84
N LEU A 413 17.94 -1.77 -21.79
CA LEU A 413 19.25 -2.08 -22.38
C LEU A 413 20.02 -3.15 -21.60
N ALA A 414 19.91 -3.17 -20.27
CA ALA A 414 20.45 -4.24 -19.40
C ALA A 414 19.73 -5.59 -19.64
N SER A 415 18.50 -5.55 -20.16
CA SER A 415 17.73 -6.73 -20.56
C SER A 415 17.95 -7.16 -22.02
N SER A 416 18.88 -6.51 -22.73
CA SER A 416 19.19 -6.78 -24.14
C SER A 416 19.73 -8.20 -24.37
N SER A 417 19.44 -8.76 -25.55
CA SER A 417 20.09 -10.00 -26.03
C SER A 417 21.53 -9.77 -26.48
N ASP A 418 21.91 -8.53 -26.78
CA ASP A 418 23.30 -8.16 -27.09
C ASP A 418 24.11 -8.06 -25.79
N LYS A 419 25.08 -8.96 -25.62
CA LYS A 419 25.86 -9.09 -24.37
C LYS A 419 26.61 -7.81 -24.00
N ALA A 420 27.20 -7.12 -24.98
CA ALA A 420 27.98 -5.91 -24.72
C ALA A 420 27.09 -4.77 -24.19
N THR A 421 25.92 -4.57 -24.82
CA THR A 421 24.90 -3.64 -24.35
C THR A 421 24.42 -4.04 -22.95
N LYS A 422 24.04 -5.31 -22.77
CA LYS A 422 23.58 -5.84 -21.48
C LYS A 422 24.58 -5.58 -20.35
N ASP A 423 25.84 -5.97 -20.52
CA ASP A 423 26.86 -5.82 -19.48
C ASP A 423 27.13 -4.34 -19.15
N LYS A 424 27.16 -3.47 -20.17
CA LYS A 424 27.36 -2.01 -20.00
C LYS A 424 26.27 -1.41 -19.10
N TYR A 425 25.01 -1.68 -19.40
CA TYR A 425 23.90 -1.08 -18.65
C TYR A 425 23.65 -1.75 -17.30
N ILE A 426 23.99 -3.04 -17.13
CA ILE A 426 24.10 -3.64 -15.79
C ILE A 426 25.11 -2.87 -14.94
N GLN A 427 26.27 -2.51 -15.51
CA GLN A 427 27.29 -1.75 -14.80
C GLN A 427 26.81 -0.34 -14.43
N TYR A 428 26.11 0.37 -15.31
CA TYR A 428 25.52 1.69 -15.01
C TYR A 428 24.49 1.63 -13.87
N MET A 429 23.59 0.66 -13.90
CA MET A 429 22.64 0.44 -12.80
C MET A 429 23.36 0.14 -11.48
N LYS A 430 24.41 -0.67 -11.52
CA LYS A 430 25.27 -1.01 -10.38
C LYS A 430 25.95 0.24 -9.80
N ASP A 431 26.53 1.07 -10.65
CA ASP A 431 27.26 2.26 -10.23
C ASP A 431 26.34 3.22 -9.46
N GLY A 432 25.11 3.45 -9.94
CA GLY A 432 24.11 4.22 -9.21
C GLY A 432 23.80 3.67 -7.81
N LEU A 433 23.54 2.36 -7.71
CA LEU A 433 23.31 1.70 -6.41
C LEU A 433 24.54 1.76 -5.49
N GLU A 434 25.74 1.70 -6.06
CA GLU A 434 26.98 1.82 -5.31
C GLU A 434 27.17 3.22 -4.71
N HIS A 435 26.76 4.28 -5.41
CA HIS A 435 26.74 5.63 -4.84
C HIS A 435 25.76 5.73 -3.66
N LEU A 436 24.56 5.15 -3.78
CA LEU A 436 23.59 5.11 -2.68
C LEU A 436 24.15 4.35 -1.46
N ARG A 437 24.72 3.17 -1.71
CA ARG A 437 25.33 2.33 -0.66
C ARG A 437 26.49 3.05 0.04
N LYS A 438 27.37 3.72 -0.70
CA LYS A 438 28.48 4.52 -0.15
C LYS A 438 27.97 5.68 0.70
N ARG A 439 26.91 6.38 0.25
CA ARG A 439 26.29 7.48 1.01
C ARG A 439 25.59 6.99 2.28
N ALA A 440 24.94 5.83 2.22
CA ALA A 440 24.33 5.20 3.38
C ALA A 440 25.38 4.86 4.46
N ALA A 441 26.58 4.42 4.05
CA ALA A 441 27.69 4.11 4.94
C ALA A 441 27.26 3.21 6.12
N ASP A 442 27.34 3.69 7.37
CA ASP A 442 26.93 3.00 8.58
C ASP A 442 25.59 3.50 9.16
N ASP A 443 24.78 4.19 8.35
CA ASP A 443 23.42 4.62 8.68
C ASP A 443 22.58 3.42 9.16
N PRO A 444 21.97 3.48 10.34
CA PRO A 444 21.15 2.40 10.89
C PRO A 444 19.97 2.04 9.99
N PHE A 445 19.51 2.93 9.11
CA PHE A 445 18.40 2.66 8.19
C PHE A 445 18.86 2.28 6.78
N ILE A 446 20.17 2.31 6.46
CA ILE A 446 20.71 2.13 5.10
C ILE A 446 19.95 3.02 4.09
N TYR A 447 19.75 4.30 4.45
CA TYR A 447 18.89 5.17 3.66
C TYR A 447 19.56 5.59 2.35
N GLY A 448 20.76 6.18 2.38
CA GLY A 448 21.54 6.48 1.18
C GLY A 448 20.94 7.50 0.19
N ILE A 449 19.69 7.93 0.38
CA ILE A 449 18.98 8.94 -0.41
C ILE A 449 19.23 10.34 0.19
N PRO A 450 19.42 11.39 -0.63
CA PRO A 450 19.49 12.76 -0.12
C PRO A 450 18.11 13.26 0.37
N PHE A 451 18.09 14.02 1.47
CA PHE A 451 16.86 14.59 2.06
C PHE A 451 16.43 15.87 1.35
N LEU A 452 16.06 15.73 0.08
CA LEU A 452 15.46 16.79 -0.73
C LEU A 452 13.94 16.83 -0.53
N TRP A 453 13.28 17.87 -1.04
CA TRP A 453 11.82 17.81 -1.22
C TRP A 453 11.49 16.65 -2.18
N CYS A 454 10.49 15.84 -1.82
CA CYS A 454 10.09 14.60 -2.50
C CYS A 454 11.08 13.44 -2.29
N SER A 455 11.80 13.38 -1.16
CA SER A 455 12.79 12.32 -0.92
C SER A 455 12.22 10.89 -1.00
N ASN A 456 10.94 10.68 -0.69
CA ASN A 456 10.29 9.38 -0.87
C ASN A 456 10.06 9.02 -2.35
N ASN A 457 9.94 9.99 -3.27
CA ASN A 457 9.93 9.70 -4.71
C ASN A 457 11.29 9.13 -5.14
N LEU A 458 12.38 9.62 -4.55
CA LEU A 458 13.72 9.07 -4.75
C LEU A 458 13.88 7.68 -4.10
N VAL A 459 13.20 7.41 -2.98
CA VAL A 459 13.11 6.05 -2.41
C VAL A 459 12.41 5.12 -3.40
N SER A 460 11.25 5.53 -3.94
CA SER A 460 10.50 4.79 -4.97
C SER A 460 11.36 4.43 -6.19
N ALA A 461 12.16 5.38 -6.66
CA ALA A 461 13.14 5.17 -7.73
C ALA A 461 14.25 4.19 -7.33
N ALA A 462 14.88 4.38 -6.16
CA ALA A 462 15.99 3.56 -5.70
C ALA A 462 15.61 2.09 -5.45
N ILE A 463 14.44 1.83 -4.84
CA ILE A 463 13.99 0.44 -4.63
C ILE A 463 13.68 -0.26 -5.94
N THR A 464 13.11 0.47 -6.90
CA THR A 464 12.82 -0.04 -8.24
C THR A 464 14.12 -0.37 -8.96
N GLN A 465 15.12 0.53 -8.93
CA GLN A 465 16.42 0.26 -9.53
C GLN A 465 17.13 -0.94 -8.87
N ALA A 466 17.09 -1.05 -7.54
CA ALA A 466 17.69 -2.19 -6.83
C ALA A 466 17.03 -3.51 -7.24
N ARG A 467 15.69 -3.53 -7.32
CA ARG A 467 14.94 -4.70 -7.77
C ARG A 467 15.28 -5.08 -9.20
N LEU A 468 15.20 -4.13 -10.12
CA LEU A 468 15.44 -4.34 -11.54
C LEU A 468 16.89 -4.80 -11.80
N TYR A 469 17.87 -4.21 -11.11
CA TYR A 469 19.27 -4.63 -11.17
C TYR A 469 19.43 -6.10 -10.78
N ARG A 470 18.85 -6.50 -9.65
CA ARG A 470 18.92 -7.89 -9.16
C ARG A 470 18.30 -8.85 -10.18
N GLU A 471 17.19 -8.48 -10.82
CA GLU A 471 16.52 -9.33 -11.81
C GLU A 471 17.36 -9.56 -13.08
N VAL A 472 18.03 -8.52 -13.60
CA VAL A 472 18.80 -8.64 -14.86
C VAL A 472 20.19 -9.22 -14.66
N SER A 473 20.78 -9.02 -13.48
CA SER A 473 22.15 -9.42 -13.14
C SER A 473 22.23 -10.73 -12.35
N GLY A 474 21.22 -11.04 -11.54
CA GLY A 474 21.27 -12.08 -10.51
C GLY A 474 22.14 -11.73 -9.30
N ASP A 475 22.63 -10.50 -9.18
CA ASP A 475 23.50 -10.04 -8.10
C ASP A 475 22.67 -9.53 -6.90
N GLU A 476 22.88 -10.14 -5.73
CA GLU A 476 22.18 -9.81 -4.48
C GLU A 476 22.95 -8.82 -3.59
N THR A 477 24.07 -8.23 -4.06
CA THR A 477 24.90 -7.29 -3.30
C THR A 477 24.09 -6.15 -2.65
N TYR A 478 23.00 -5.71 -3.29
CA TYR A 478 22.15 -4.61 -2.83
C TYR A 478 20.82 -5.07 -2.22
N LEU A 479 20.63 -6.36 -1.98
CA LEU A 479 19.36 -6.89 -1.46
C LEU A 479 19.00 -6.32 -0.08
N GLU A 480 19.97 -6.16 0.83
CA GLU A 480 19.70 -5.54 2.14
C GLU A 480 19.25 -4.07 1.99
N MET A 481 19.82 -3.33 1.04
CA MET A 481 19.43 -1.94 0.75
C MET A 481 18.03 -1.88 0.16
N GLU A 482 17.69 -2.77 -0.79
CA GLU A 482 16.34 -2.90 -1.35
C GLU A 482 15.30 -3.09 -0.24
N MET A 483 15.56 -4.05 0.68
CA MET A 483 14.64 -4.34 1.79
C MET A 483 14.58 -3.19 2.79
N ALA A 484 15.70 -2.54 3.11
CA ALA A 484 15.73 -1.42 4.04
C ALA A 484 14.94 -0.20 3.54
N LEU A 485 15.04 0.11 2.25
CA LEU A 485 14.30 1.20 1.62
C LEU A 485 12.79 0.90 1.48
N ARG A 486 12.42 -0.37 1.24
CA ARG A 486 11.01 -0.79 1.37
C ARG A 486 10.52 -0.62 2.80
N ASP A 487 11.28 -1.12 3.77
CA ASP A 487 10.89 -1.09 5.18
C ASP A 487 10.80 0.35 5.71
N TRP A 488 11.60 1.27 5.17
CA TRP A 488 11.51 2.71 5.41
C TRP A 488 10.11 3.28 5.13
N LEU A 489 9.49 2.88 4.01
CA LEU A 489 8.14 3.32 3.63
C LEU A 489 7.05 2.84 4.61
N PHE A 490 7.36 1.85 5.46
CA PHE A 490 6.39 1.22 6.35
C PHE A 490 6.74 1.32 7.84
N GLY A 491 7.65 2.23 8.23
CA GLY A 491 7.94 2.53 9.64
C GLY A 491 9.31 2.10 10.15
N THR A 492 10.17 1.49 9.33
CA THR A 492 11.60 1.34 9.65
C THR A 492 12.34 2.63 9.29
N ASN A 493 11.95 3.72 9.95
CA ASN A 493 12.50 5.06 9.84
C ASN A 493 12.53 5.71 11.24
N PRO A 494 13.20 6.85 11.46
CA PRO A 494 13.33 7.47 12.78
C PRO A 494 12.00 7.71 13.50
N TRP A 495 10.96 8.05 12.76
CA TRP A 495 9.63 8.43 13.26
C TRP A 495 8.78 7.21 13.64
N GLY A 496 8.98 6.09 12.97
CA GLY A 496 8.19 4.88 13.20
C GLY A 496 6.83 4.89 12.54
N THR A 497 6.63 5.74 11.53
CA THR A 497 5.38 5.87 10.77
C THR A 497 5.54 5.35 9.34
N SER A 498 4.49 4.83 8.74
CA SER A 498 4.47 4.65 7.29
C SER A 498 4.51 5.99 6.56
N MET A 499 4.98 5.96 5.31
CA MET A 499 4.97 7.07 4.37
C MET A 499 3.79 6.99 3.38
N LEU A 500 2.93 5.98 3.51
CA LEU A 500 1.75 5.78 2.67
C LEU A 500 0.48 6.12 3.45
N VAL A 501 -0.30 7.07 2.94
CA VAL A 501 -1.53 7.53 3.60
C VAL A 501 -2.52 6.37 3.72
N GLY A 502 -2.87 6.03 4.96
CA GLY A 502 -3.87 5.01 5.30
C GLY A 502 -3.40 3.55 5.23
N PHE A 503 -2.09 3.29 5.13
CA PHE A 503 -1.55 1.92 5.10
C PHE A 503 -0.34 1.73 6.03
N PRO A 504 -0.21 0.58 6.72
CA PRO A 504 -1.23 -0.46 6.86
C PRO A 504 -2.38 0.07 7.73
N LYS A 505 -3.61 -0.27 7.35
CA LYS A 505 -4.78 0.16 8.11
C LYS A 505 -4.77 -0.49 9.50
N GLY A 506 -4.47 0.29 10.54
CA GLY A 506 -4.27 -0.16 11.93
C GLY A 506 -2.83 -0.10 12.43
N GLY A 507 -1.88 0.32 11.59
CA GLY A 507 -0.57 0.82 11.99
C GLY A 507 -0.53 2.36 12.02
N ASP A 508 0.66 2.91 12.26
CA ASP A 508 0.94 4.35 12.18
C ASP A 508 1.21 4.77 10.72
N TYR A 509 0.51 5.80 10.26
CA TYR A 509 0.56 6.34 8.89
C TYR A 509 0.15 7.83 8.92
N PRO A 510 0.42 8.61 7.84
CA PRO A 510 0.06 10.03 7.83
C PRO A 510 -1.46 10.22 7.89
N ASP A 511 -1.95 10.88 8.94
CA ASP A 511 -3.37 11.18 9.19
C ASP A 511 -3.72 12.66 8.97
N SER A 512 -2.72 13.49 8.77
CA SER A 512 -2.86 14.92 8.50
C SER A 512 -2.09 15.33 7.23
N PRO A 513 -2.21 14.58 6.10
CA PRO A 513 -1.47 14.91 4.87
C PRO A 513 -1.89 16.28 4.34
N HIS A 514 -0.94 17.04 3.77
CA HIS A 514 -1.19 18.34 3.14
C HIS A 514 -2.12 18.17 1.94
N SER A 515 -3.43 18.19 2.20
CA SER A 515 -4.46 17.92 1.20
C SER A 515 -5.72 18.76 1.41
N SER A 516 -6.21 19.29 0.30
CA SER A 516 -7.51 19.94 0.16
C SER A 516 -8.67 19.05 0.64
N TYR A 517 -8.62 17.75 0.37
CA TYR A 517 -9.66 16.80 0.81
C TYR A 517 -9.65 16.61 2.33
N THR A 518 -8.46 16.51 2.94
CA THR A 518 -8.31 16.41 4.39
C THR A 518 -8.88 17.66 5.08
N VAL A 519 -8.56 18.85 4.56
CA VAL A 519 -9.01 20.12 5.15
C VAL A 519 -10.53 20.31 5.06
N HIS A 520 -11.13 20.03 3.90
CA HIS A 520 -12.55 20.35 3.67
C HIS A 520 -13.50 19.23 4.10
N ASN A 521 -13.09 17.97 3.97
CA ASN A 521 -13.97 16.82 4.23
C ASN A 521 -13.54 15.99 5.44
N GLY A 522 -12.30 16.16 5.92
CA GLY A 522 -11.70 15.25 6.89
C GLY A 522 -11.36 13.88 6.28
N ASP A 523 -11.35 13.79 4.95
CA ASP A 523 -11.05 12.56 4.22
C ASP A 523 -9.55 12.46 3.93
N LEU A 524 -8.97 11.28 4.12
CA LEU A 524 -7.56 11.03 3.82
C LEU A 524 -7.36 10.70 2.33
N THR A 525 -6.21 11.13 1.81
CA THR A 525 -5.72 10.80 0.47
C THR A 525 -5.18 9.38 0.38
N TYR A 526 -6.03 8.38 0.63
CA TYR A 526 -5.65 6.96 0.70
C TYR A 526 -4.82 6.51 -0.50
N GLY A 527 -3.72 5.80 -0.22
CA GLY A 527 -2.80 5.30 -1.25
C GLY A 527 -1.69 6.26 -1.63
N GLY A 528 -1.81 7.55 -1.28
CA GLY A 528 -0.81 8.56 -1.62
C GLY A 528 0.49 8.36 -0.84
N LEU A 529 1.62 8.37 -1.54
CA LEU A 529 2.96 8.48 -0.97
C LEU A 529 3.23 9.94 -0.62
N VAL A 530 3.48 10.25 0.65
CA VAL A 530 3.90 11.62 1.04
C VAL A 530 5.32 11.91 0.57
N ASP A 531 5.61 13.17 0.27
CA ASP A 531 6.91 13.70 -0.17
C ASP A 531 8.08 13.12 0.62
N GLY A 532 7.90 12.99 1.94
CA GLY A 532 8.87 12.40 2.82
C GLY A 532 9.84 13.39 3.42
N PRO A 533 10.74 12.88 4.28
CA PRO A 533 11.58 13.72 5.10
C PRO A 533 12.54 14.58 4.30
N ILE A 534 12.82 15.75 4.84
CA ILE A 534 13.57 16.80 4.17
C ILE A 534 14.67 17.31 5.11
N GLU A 535 15.74 17.88 4.56
CA GLU A 535 16.77 18.52 5.36
C GLU A 535 16.16 19.66 6.20
N ARG A 536 16.53 19.73 7.48
CA ARG A 536 15.95 20.68 8.44
C ARG A 536 16.05 22.14 7.98
N LEU A 537 17.17 22.56 7.42
CA LEU A 537 17.34 23.94 6.97
C LEU A 537 16.41 24.26 5.79
N LEU A 538 16.28 23.32 4.86
CA LEU A 538 15.37 23.44 3.74
C LEU A 538 13.92 23.49 4.21
N PHE A 539 13.52 22.65 5.17
CA PHE A 539 12.20 22.74 5.80
C PHE A 539 11.94 24.11 6.41
N LEU A 540 12.88 24.65 7.19
CA LEU A 540 12.74 25.95 7.85
C LEU A 540 12.59 27.12 6.86
N GLU A 541 13.23 27.03 5.69
CA GLU A 541 13.07 28.01 4.61
C GLU A 541 11.70 27.93 3.95
N ARG A 542 11.12 26.72 3.86
CA ARG A 542 9.87 26.43 3.14
C ARG A 542 8.66 26.44 4.06
N ALA A 543 8.42 25.34 4.76
CA ALA A 543 7.20 25.08 5.53
C ALA A 543 7.37 25.29 7.04
N GLY A 544 8.55 25.69 7.53
CA GLY A 544 8.86 25.75 8.97
C GLY A 544 8.01 26.71 9.81
N LYS A 545 7.25 27.61 9.18
CA LYS A 545 6.30 28.52 9.85
C LYS A 545 4.83 28.11 9.65
N SER A 546 4.59 27.01 8.94
CA SER A 546 3.26 26.60 8.48
C SER A 546 2.63 25.52 9.36
N LEU A 547 3.40 24.87 10.25
CA LEU A 547 2.89 23.84 11.16
C LEU A 547 1.70 24.37 11.97
N THR A 548 0.62 23.58 12.01
CA THR A 548 -0.65 23.92 12.65
C THR A 548 -0.79 23.34 14.05
N LYS A 549 -0.03 22.29 14.37
CA LYS A 549 0.01 21.61 15.67
C LYS A 549 1.44 21.57 16.22
N PRO A 550 1.62 21.33 17.54
CA PRO A 550 2.93 21.01 18.10
C PRO A 550 3.55 19.77 17.44
N ASP A 551 4.87 19.81 17.22
CA ASP A 551 5.62 18.72 16.59
C ASP A 551 5.62 17.45 17.47
N MET A 552 4.79 16.47 17.10
CA MET A 552 4.73 15.16 17.75
C MET A 552 6.00 14.33 17.58
N TYR A 553 6.81 14.66 16.58
CA TYR A 553 8.05 14.00 16.22
C TYR A 553 9.31 14.75 16.67
N ALA A 554 9.15 15.78 17.51
CA ALA A 554 10.26 16.59 18.02
C ALA A 554 11.47 15.80 18.56
N PRO A 555 11.31 14.65 19.25
CA PRO A 555 12.46 13.83 19.66
C PRO A 555 13.30 13.28 18.50
N PHE A 556 12.69 13.06 17.34
CA PHE A 556 13.30 12.44 16.15
C PHE A 556 13.77 13.47 15.11
N ASN A 557 13.29 14.72 15.19
CA ASN A 557 13.63 15.83 14.30
C ASN A 557 14.95 16.57 14.67
N ASN A 558 15.81 15.94 15.48
CA ASN A 558 17.14 16.45 15.86
C ASN A 558 18.28 15.85 15.02
N GLY A 559 17.96 15.03 14.02
CA GLY A 559 18.93 14.42 13.11
C GLY A 559 19.19 15.23 11.84
N LYS A 560 19.76 14.56 10.85
CA LYS A 560 20.04 15.09 9.50
C LYS A 560 18.78 15.41 8.67
N ALA A 561 17.60 14.99 9.10
CA ALA A 561 16.32 15.23 8.42
C ALA A 561 15.18 15.42 9.40
N VAL A 562 14.09 16.02 8.91
CA VAL A 562 12.83 16.23 9.65
C VAL A 562 11.64 15.72 8.85
N TYR A 563 10.60 15.32 9.56
CA TYR A 563 9.29 14.98 9.02
C TYR A 563 8.21 15.40 10.02
N HIS A 564 7.07 15.87 9.52
CA HIS A 564 5.91 16.24 10.33
C HIS A 564 4.64 15.72 9.69
N ASP A 565 3.81 15.02 10.46
CA ASP A 565 2.45 14.72 10.02
C ASP A 565 1.52 15.87 10.40
N ASP A 566 1.59 16.96 9.63
CA ASP A 566 0.80 18.16 9.83
C ASP A 566 0.29 18.74 8.52
N ILE A 567 -0.93 19.28 8.55
CA ILE A 567 -1.59 19.85 7.37
C ILE A 567 -0.82 21.02 6.77
N GLY A 568 -0.01 21.72 7.57
CA GLY A 568 0.79 22.85 7.13
C GLY A 568 2.13 22.46 6.51
N ASP A 569 2.57 21.21 6.65
CA ASP A 569 3.84 20.73 6.11
C ASP A 569 3.69 20.20 4.68
N TYR A 570 3.59 21.13 3.72
CA TYR A 570 3.60 20.78 2.29
C TYR A 570 4.96 20.30 1.78
N ALA A 571 6.04 20.43 2.57
CA ALA A 571 7.39 20.10 2.10
C ALA A 571 7.79 18.65 2.40
N SER A 572 7.16 18.03 3.40
CA SER A 572 7.40 16.64 3.78
C SER A 572 6.15 15.75 3.82
N ASN A 573 4.95 16.35 3.83
CA ASN A 573 3.69 15.65 4.07
C ASN A 573 2.63 15.83 2.96
N GLU A 574 3.02 16.35 1.80
CA GLU A 574 2.14 16.39 0.61
C GLU A 574 2.21 15.06 -0.15
N PRO A 575 1.08 14.38 -0.41
CA PRO A 575 1.07 13.19 -1.24
C PRO A 575 1.33 13.52 -2.72
N THR A 576 2.21 12.76 -3.38
CA THR A 576 2.60 12.98 -4.79
C THR A 576 2.09 11.89 -5.72
N MET A 577 1.66 12.26 -6.92
CA MET A 577 1.18 11.32 -7.94
C MET A 577 2.27 10.41 -8.50
N ASP A 578 3.40 11.00 -8.91
CA ASP A 578 4.49 10.30 -9.58
C ASP A 578 5.24 9.36 -8.64
N GLY A 579 5.51 9.78 -7.40
CA GLY A 579 6.08 8.94 -6.35
C GLY A 579 5.18 7.74 -6.03
N THR A 580 3.88 8.00 -5.92
CA THR A 580 2.84 6.97 -5.74
C THR A 580 2.85 5.98 -6.90
N ALA A 581 2.71 6.45 -8.15
CA ALA A 581 2.70 5.56 -9.31
C ALA A 581 4.01 4.79 -9.50
N GLY A 582 5.16 5.38 -9.15
CA GLY A 582 6.48 4.74 -9.18
C GLY A 582 6.57 3.47 -8.32
N LEU A 583 5.78 3.37 -7.25
CA LEU A 583 5.73 2.18 -6.39
C LEU A 583 4.91 1.03 -6.98
N SER A 584 4.11 1.28 -8.04
CA SER A 584 3.18 0.29 -8.59
C SER A 584 3.87 -0.99 -9.04
N PHE A 585 5.01 -0.86 -9.73
CA PHE A 585 5.81 -2.01 -10.17
C PHE A 585 6.36 -2.79 -8.98
N TYR A 586 7.00 -2.08 -8.04
CA TYR A 586 7.67 -2.71 -6.92
C TYR A 586 6.67 -3.48 -6.04
N PHE A 587 5.51 -2.88 -5.72
CA PHE A 587 4.49 -3.55 -4.92
C PHE A 587 3.78 -4.68 -5.65
N ALA A 588 3.52 -4.57 -6.95
CA ALA A 588 3.00 -5.70 -7.73
C ALA A 588 4.01 -6.87 -7.75
N LYS A 589 5.31 -6.56 -7.77
CA LYS A 589 6.36 -7.57 -7.70
C LYS A 589 6.46 -8.21 -6.32
N MET A 590 6.33 -7.43 -5.24
CA MET A 590 6.28 -7.95 -3.88
C MET A 590 5.06 -8.86 -3.64
N GLU A 591 3.90 -8.53 -4.20
CA GLU A 591 2.74 -9.43 -4.16
C GLU A 591 3.02 -10.74 -4.92
N SER A 592 3.60 -10.66 -6.12
CA SER A 592 3.95 -11.84 -6.92
C SER A 592 4.93 -12.75 -6.18
N ASP A 593 5.99 -12.19 -5.60
CA ASP A 593 6.97 -12.94 -4.80
C ASP A 593 6.30 -13.56 -3.57
N GLY A 594 5.39 -12.83 -2.92
CA GLY A 594 4.56 -13.34 -1.83
C GLY A 594 3.72 -14.55 -2.24
N LYS A 595 3.04 -14.48 -3.40
CA LYS A 595 2.29 -15.61 -3.97
C LYS A 595 3.19 -16.81 -4.30
N GLU A 596 4.41 -16.58 -4.80
CA GLU A 596 5.39 -17.63 -5.08
C GLU A 596 5.89 -18.30 -3.79
N GLN A 597 6.24 -17.52 -2.76
CA GLN A 597 6.62 -18.04 -1.45
C GLN A 597 5.45 -18.79 -0.80
N ALA A 598 4.23 -18.28 -0.89
CA ALA A 598 3.04 -18.97 -0.43
C ALA A 598 2.92 -20.34 -1.11
N LYS A 599 3.09 -20.44 -2.43
CA LYS A 599 3.07 -21.71 -3.18
C LYS A 599 4.15 -22.69 -2.70
N ALA A 600 5.37 -22.21 -2.47
CA ALA A 600 6.48 -23.02 -1.98
C ALA A 600 6.23 -23.55 -0.55
N ILE A 601 5.58 -22.74 0.30
CA ILE A 601 5.13 -23.14 1.64
C ILE A 601 3.90 -24.08 1.53
N SER A 602 3.08 -23.92 0.47
CA SER A 602 1.73 -24.47 0.34
C SER A 602 1.58 -25.79 -0.42
N GLU A 603 2.59 -26.65 -0.56
CA GLU A 603 2.25 -28.05 -0.90
C GLU A 603 1.23 -28.65 0.11
N LYS A 604 0.94 -27.96 1.23
CA LYS A 604 -0.11 -28.26 2.21
C LYS A 604 -1.06 -27.11 2.64
N SER A 605 -0.99 -25.88 2.10
CA SER A 605 -1.84 -24.75 2.57
C SER A 605 -3.12 -24.58 1.73
N ALA A 606 -4.24 -24.30 2.40
CA ALA A 606 -5.53 -24.09 1.73
C ALA A 606 -5.55 -22.77 0.93
N LEU A 607 -6.12 -22.81 -0.28
CA LEU A 607 -6.46 -21.59 -1.02
C LEU A 607 -7.53 -20.82 -0.25
N THR A 608 -7.52 -19.49 -0.25
CA THR A 608 -8.54 -18.70 0.46
C THR A 608 -9.10 -17.60 -0.43
N LEU A 609 -10.38 -17.27 -0.23
CA LEU A 609 -11.02 -16.10 -0.82
C LEU A 609 -11.35 -15.12 0.31
N LYS A 610 -10.90 -13.88 0.19
CA LYS A 610 -11.15 -12.81 1.15
C LYS A 610 -12.26 -11.87 0.68
N ASP A 611 -12.95 -11.23 1.62
CA ASP A 611 -13.85 -10.11 1.32
C ASP A 611 -13.10 -8.78 1.20
N SER A 612 -13.82 -7.69 0.94
CA SER A 612 -13.24 -6.34 0.78
C SER A 612 -12.61 -5.77 2.07
N GLN A 613 -12.82 -6.40 3.23
CA GLN A 613 -12.20 -6.02 4.50
C GLN A 613 -11.00 -6.91 4.83
N GLY A 614 -10.74 -7.96 4.06
CA GLY A 614 -9.61 -8.88 4.20
C GLY A 614 -9.91 -10.15 4.98
N ALA A 615 -11.15 -10.40 5.41
CA ALA A 615 -11.49 -11.64 6.10
C ALA A 615 -11.73 -12.79 5.12
N VAL A 616 -11.26 -13.97 5.47
CA VAL A 616 -11.46 -15.19 4.66
C VAL A 616 -12.92 -15.62 4.73
N VAL A 617 -13.60 -15.63 3.58
CA VAL A 617 -15.01 -16.00 3.43
C VAL A 617 -15.22 -17.33 2.71
N ARG A 618 -14.18 -17.86 2.04
CA ARG A 618 -14.13 -19.24 1.53
C ARG A 618 -12.73 -19.84 1.70
N VAL A 619 -12.68 -21.14 1.94
CA VAL A 619 -11.44 -21.93 2.07
C VAL A 619 -11.47 -23.06 1.04
N ASN A 620 -10.46 -23.19 0.19
CA ASN A 620 -10.43 -24.04 -0.99
C ASN A 620 -11.66 -23.83 -1.90
N PRO A 621 -11.84 -22.62 -2.47
CA PRO A 621 -13.00 -22.29 -3.31
C PRO A 621 -13.07 -23.11 -4.62
N ASP A 622 -12.02 -23.83 -4.97
CA ASP A 622 -11.91 -24.78 -6.07
C ASP A 622 -12.49 -26.17 -5.74
N LYS A 623 -12.76 -26.47 -4.46
CA LYS A 623 -13.17 -27.80 -3.98
C LYS A 623 -14.62 -27.79 -3.47
N LYS A 624 -15.37 -28.87 -3.76
CA LYS A 624 -16.70 -29.14 -3.17
C LYS A 624 -16.61 -29.55 -1.69
N VAL A 625 -16.12 -28.66 -0.84
CA VAL A 625 -16.00 -28.84 0.61
C VAL A 625 -16.74 -27.72 1.34
N ILE A 626 -17.38 -28.04 2.46
CA ILE A 626 -18.11 -27.11 3.33
C ILE A 626 -17.46 -27.08 4.71
N TYR A 627 -17.32 -25.87 5.26
CA TYR A 627 -16.88 -25.62 6.62
C TYR A 627 -18.07 -25.13 7.44
N LEU A 628 -18.58 -25.96 8.36
CA LEU A 628 -19.64 -25.56 9.28
C LEU A 628 -19.05 -24.77 10.44
N ALA A 629 -19.50 -23.54 10.63
CA ALA A 629 -19.10 -22.66 11.71
C ALA A 629 -20.24 -22.48 12.73
N PHE A 630 -19.89 -22.40 14.01
CA PHE A 630 -20.82 -22.16 15.12
C PHE A 630 -20.21 -21.12 16.06
N THR A 631 -20.89 -20.02 16.31
CA THR A 631 -20.44 -18.96 17.22
C THR A 631 -21.27 -18.92 18.49
N ALA A 632 -20.66 -18.70 19.65
CA ALA A 632 -21.39 -18.67 20.92
C ALA A 632 -20.82 -17.67 21.92
N ASP A 633 -21.72 -16.93 22.57
CA ASP A 633 -21.44 -16.02 23.68
C ASP A 633 -22.13 -16.43 24.98
N SER A 634 -23.45 -16.26 25.08
CA SER A 634 -24.21 -16.53 26.31
C SER A 634 -25.24 -17.66 26.17
N MET A 635 -25.58 -18.05 24.93
CA MET A 635 -26.61 -19.04 24.63
C MET A 635 -26.04 -20.22 23.84
N PHE A 636 -26.48 -21.45 24.17
CA PHE A 636 -26.00 -22.69 23.52
C PHE A 636 -27.01 -23.86 23.61
N GLN A 637 -28.31 -23.55 23.61
CA GLN A 637 -29.38 -24.54 23.81
C GLN A 637 -29.31 -25.71 22.79
N GLY A 638 -28.88 -25.44 21.57
CA GLY A 638 -28.74 -26.42 20.48
C GLY A 638 -27.45 -27.24 20.51
N GLY A 639 -26.49 -26.92 21.38
CA GLY A 639 -25.14 -27.50 21.37
C GLY A 639 -25.07 -29.03 21.37
N GLY A 640 -25.80 -29.67 22.30
CA GLY A 640 -25.86 -31.13 22.38
C GLY A 640 -26.46 -31.78 21.12
N LYS A 641 -27.45 -31.13 20.51
CA LYS A 641 -28.10 -31.60 19.29
C LYS A 641 -27.18 -31.44 18.07
N ILE A 642 -26.45 -30.33 17.98
CA ILE A 642 -25.44 -30.10 16.95
C ILE A 642 -24.37 -31.19 17.03
N LEU A 643 -23.75 -31.40 18.21
CA LEU A 643 -22.73 -32.43 18.40
C LEU A 643 -23.23 -33.82 18.03
N LYS A 644 -24.45 -34.18 18.45
CA LYS A 644 -25.07 -35.45 18.04
C LYS A 644 -25.22 -35.55 16.53
N THR A 645 -25.68 -34.49 15.89
CA THR A 645 -25.90 -34.43 14.43
C THR A 645 -24.60 -34.57 13.65
N LEU A 646 -23.54 -33.85 14.05
CA LEU A 646 -22.21 -33.93 13.43
C LEU A 646 -21.64 -35.36 13.58
N ALA A 647 -21.72 -35.95 14.78
CA ALA A 647 -21.27 -37.31 15.04
C ALA A 647 -22.04 -38.36 14.22
N SER A 648 -23.38 -38.27 14.17
CA SER A 648 -24.22 -39.18 13.35
C SER A 648 -23.91 -39.07 11.86
N ASN A 649 -23.48 -37.89 11.39
CA ASN A 649 -23.06 -37.68 10.02
C ASN A 649 -21.58 -37.97 9.76
N LYS A 650 -20.79 -38.34 10.77
CA LYS A 650 -19.34 -38.57 10.71
C LYS A 650 -18.57 -37.36 10.14
N ILE A 651 -18.98 -36.15 10.50
CA ILE A 651 -18.32 -34.90 10.08
C ILE A 651 -17.82 -34.11 11.28
N LYS A 652 -16.91 -33.16 11.04
CA LYS A 652 -16.45 -32.18 12.02
C LYS A 652 -17.04 -30.81 11.71
N GLY A 653 -16.78 -29.86 12.60
CA GLY A 653 -17.25 -28.48 12.51
C GLY A 653 -16.30 -27.58 13.30
N SER A 654 -16.47 -26.28 13.16
CA SER A 654 -15.62 -25.25 13.72
C SER A 654 -16.41 -24.38 14.71
N PHE A 655 -15.99 -24.32 15.96
CA PHE A 655 -16.64 -23.60 17.04
C PHE A 655 -15.81 -22.38 17.42
N PHE A 656 -16.44 -21.21 17.43
CA PHE A 656 -15.85 -19.93 17.79
C PHE A 656 -16.52 -19.43 19.05
N LEU A 657 -15.78 -19.44 20.17
CA LEU A 657 -16.36 -19.29 21.50
C LEU A 657 -15.84 -18.03 22.18
N THR A 658 -16.73 -17.21 22.73
CA THR A 658 -16.30 -16.02 23.48
C THR A 658 -15.71 -16.39 24.83
N GLY A 659 -14.92 -15.49 25.41
CA GLY A 659 -14.47 -15.65 26.79
C GLY A 659 -15.63 -15.73 27.78
N ASN A 660 -16.71 -14.99 27.54
CA ASN A 660 -17.92 -15.09 28.36
C ASN A 660 -18.48 -16.52 28.34
N PHE A 661 -18.61 -17.12 27.15
CA PHE A 661 -19.08 -18.50 27.00
C PHE A 661 -18.22 -19.51 27.75
N LEU A 662 -16.90 -19.38 27.58
CA LEU A 662 -15.91 -20.29 28.19
C LEU A 662 -15.93 -20.26 29.71
N ARG A 663 -16.44 -19.18 30.31
CA ARG A 663 -16.56 -18.99 31.75
C ARG A 663 -17.90 -19.45 32.32
N ILE A 664 -18.84 -19.94 31.51
CA ILE A 664 -20.13 -20.48 31.97
C ILE A 664 -19.92 -21.90 32.52
N PRO A 665 -20.06 -22.13 33.86
CA PRO A 665 -19.77 -23.44 34.45
C PRO A 665 -20.60 -24.58 33.87
N GLU A 666 -21.86 -24.31 33.53
CA GLU A 666 -22.80 -25.29 32.97
C GLU A 666 -22.39 -25.79 31.58
N GLN A 667 -21.60 -24.99 30.85
CA GLN A 667 -21.15 -25.32 29.49
C GLN A 667 -19.81 -26.06 29.46
N LYS A 668 -19.10 -26.17 30.60
CA LYS A 668 -17.78 -26.80 30.69
C LYS A 668 -17.74 -28.18 30.03
N GLY A 669 -18.67 -29.07 30.41
CA GLY A 669 -18.72 -30.43 29.86
C GLY A 669 -19.05 -30.47 28.36
N THR A 670 -19.81 -29.50 27.86
CA THR A 670 -20.08 -29.36 26.42
C THR A 670 -18.82 -28.94 25.67
N ILE A 671 -18.05 -28.00 26.20
CA ILE A 671 -16.80 -27.52 25.59
C ILE A 671 -15.75 -28.64 25.55
N GLU A 672 -15.54 -29.35 26.65
CA GLU A 672 -14.65 -30.53 26.71
C GLU A 672 -15.06 -31.60 25.68
N LYS A 673 -16.36 -31.76 25.45
CA LYS A 673 -16.89 -32.66 24.41
C LYS A 673 -16.61 -32.16 22.99
N ILE A 674 -16.73 -30.86 22.73
CA ILE A 674 -16.34 -30.26 21.43
C ILE A 674 -14.87 -30.58 21.14
N VAL A 675 -13.98 -30.30 22.10
CA VAL A 675 -12.53 -30.50 21.96
C VAL A 675 -12.18 -31.98 21.79
N SER A 676 -12.66 -32.86 22.68
CA SER A 676 -12.35 -34.30 22.66
C SER A 676 -12.90 -35.02 21.42
N GLN A 677 -13.96 -34.49 20.80
CA GLN A 677 -14.46 -34.99 19.52
C GLN A 677 -13.65 -34.50 18.31
N GLY A 678 -12.60 -33.70 18.50
CA GLY A 678 -11.73 -33.24 17.42
C GLY A 678 -12.38 -32.22 16.48
N HIS A 679 -13.34 -31.43 16.98
CA HIS A 679 -13.81 -30.24 16.28
C HIS A 679 -12.73 -29.15 16.29
N TYR A 680 -12.81 -28.18 15.38
CA TYR A 680 -11.96 -26.98 15.49
C TYR A 680 -12.56 -26.08 16.57
N VAL A 681 -11.71 -25.47 17.41
CA VAL A 681 -12.14 -24.50 18.42
C VAL A 681 -11.22 -23.28 18.32
N GLY A 682 -11.82 -22.12 18.03
CA GLY A 682 -11.11 -20.86 17.85
C GLY A 682 -11.74 -19.71 18.62
N GLY A 683 -11.09 -18.55 18.55
CA GLY A 683 -11.50 -17.37 19.30
C GLY A 683 -12.64 -16.57 18.66
N HIS A 684 -13.46 -15.94 19.50
CA HIS A 684 -14.61 -15.11 19.12
C HIS A 684 -14.76 -13.84 19.98
N SER A 685 -13.66 -13.20 20.38
CA SER A 685 -13.60 -12.11 21.39
C SER A 685 -13.72 -12.60 22.84
N ASP A 686 -13.05 -11.95 23.80
CA ASP A 686 -13.19 -12.30 25.22
C ASP A 686 -14.50 -11.74 25.78
N LYS A 687 -14.77 -10.46 25.48
CA LYS A 687 -15.91 -9.70 26.00
C LYS A 687 -17.02 -9.46 24.99
N HIS A 688 -16.91 -10.04 23.79
CA HIS A 688 -17.88 -9.86 22.71
C HIS A 688 -18.03 -8.37 22.34
N LEU A 689 -16.90 -7.69 22.16
CA LEU A 689 -16.84 -6.25 21.87
C LEU A 689 -17.30 -5.97 20.43
N LEU A 690 -18.06 -4.91 20.21
CA LEU A 690 -18.35 -4.46 18.85
C LEU A 690 -17.14 -3.69 18.29
N TYR A 691 -16.52 -4.20 17.23
CA TYR A 691 -15.27 -3.62 16.71
C TYR A 691 -15.47 -2.41 15.80
N ALA A 692 -16.57 -2.39 15.04
CA ALA A 692 -16.91 -1.31 14.11
C ALA A 692 -18.40 -0.96 14.25
N PRO A 693 -18.81 0.30 14.06
CA PRO A 693 -20.22 0.65 14.14
C PRO A 693 -20.97 0.11 12.92
N TRP A 694 -22.28 -0.07 13.06
CA TRP A 694 -23.14 -0.68 12.02
C TRP A 694 -23.38 0.25 10.82
N ASP A 695 -23.38 1.56 11.05
CA ASP A 695 -23.63 2.62 10.07
C ASP A 695 -22.34 3.11 9.38
N LYS A 696 -21.18 2.96 10.03
CA LYS A 696 -19.89 3.47 9.54
C LYS A 696 -18.75 2.46 9.70
N ARG A 697 -18.86 1.32 9.01
CA ARG A 697 -18.01 0.12 9.18
C ARG A 697 -16.50 0.40 9.06
N GLU A 698 -16.08 1.41 8.32
CA GLU A 698 -14.68 1.74 8.09
C GLU A 698 -13.95 2.34 9.30
N LYS A 699 -14.70 2.80 10.32
CA LYS A 699 -14.16 3.30 11.60
C LYS A 699 -14.10 2.20 12.65
N SER A 700 -13.09 2.26 13.52
CA SER A 700 -12.94 1.36 14.66
C SER A 700 -13.53 1.98 15.93
N LEU A 701 -14.23 1.17 16.73
CA LEU A 701 -14.75 1.55 18.05
C LEU A 701 -13.79 1.20 19.19
N VAL A 702 -12.82 0.34 18.92
CA VAL A 702 -11.81 -0.13 19.87
C VAL A 702 -10.42 0.19 19.35
N SER A 703 -9.50 0.54 20.25
CA SER A 703 -8.10 0.72 19.88
C SER A 703 -7.45 -0.63 19.55
N GLY A 704 -6.37 -0.61 18.76
CA GLY A 704 -5.59 -1.81 18.46
C GLY A 704 -5.14 -2.58 19.71
N ASP A 705 -4.71 -1.89 20.77
CA ASP A 705 -4.33 -2.53 22.04
C ASP A 705 -5.51 -3.17 22.76
N SER A 706 -6.67 -2.50 22.78
CA SER A 706 -7.89 -3.07 23.35
C SER A 706 -8.30 -4.33 22.60
N LEU A 707 -8.23 -4.31 21.27
CA LEU A 707 -8.56 -5.45 20.43
C LEU A 707 -7.60 -6.63 20.63
N ARG A 708 -6.29 -6.37 20.65
CA ARG A 708 -5.29 -7.42 20.90
C ARG A 708 -5.48 -8.07 22.27
N ASN A 709 -5.69 -7.26 23.31
CA ASN A 709 -5.90 -7.76 24.67
C ASN A 709 -7.19 -8.60 24.78
N ASP A 710 -8.27 -8.17 24.13
CA ASP A 710 -9.52 -8.92 24.06
C ASP A 710 -9.31 -10.30 23.39
N ILE A 711 -8.61 -10.34 22.27
CA ILE A 711 -8.28 -11.60 21.57
C ILE A 711 -7.38 -12.50 22.42
N ILE A 712 -6.31 -11.96 23.00
CA ILE A 712 -5.34 -12.73 23.81
C ILE A 712 -6.04 -13.34 25.02
N ASN A 713 -6.87 -12.57 25.74
CA ASN A 713 -7.61 -13.06 26.90
C ASN A 713 -8.55 -14.21 26.54
N ASN A 714 -9.21 -14.13 25.38
CA ASN A 714 -10.08 -15.21 24.89
C ASN A 714 -9.28 -16.49 24.63
N LEU A 715 -8.11 -16.38 23.98
CA LEU A 715 -7.24 -17.52 23.72
C LEU A 715 -6.65 -18.13 25.01
N VAL A 716 -6.39 -17.32 26.04
CA VAL A 716 -5.99 -17.80 27.38
C VAL A 716 -7.10 -18.62 28.03
N GLU A 717 -8.38 -18.22 27.90
CA GLU A 717 -9.49 -19.03 28.39
C GLU A 717 -9.64 -20.35 27.64
N LEU A 718 -9.46 -20.34 26.31
CA LEU A 718 -9.48 -21.55 25.48
C LEU A 718 -8.42 -22.58 25.90
N GLN A 719 -7.23 -22.13 26.31
CA GLN A 719 -6.16 -23.01 26.80
C GLN A 719 -6.58 -23.85 28.01
N LYS A 720 -7.48 -23.36 28.86
CA LYS A 720 -7.98 -24.11 30.02
C LYS A 720 -8.76 -25.37 29.63
N PHE A 721 -9.20 -25.45 28.38
CA PHE A 721 -9.90 -26.61 27.78
C PHE A 721 -9.00 -27.47 26.89
N GLY A 722 -7.68 -27.24 26.90
CA GLY A 722 -6.72 -28.00 26.10
C GLY A 722 -6.56 -27.52 24.65
N VAL A 723 -7.10 -26.35 24.31
CA VAL A 723 -6.91 -25.73 22.99
C VAL A 723 -5.65 -24.88 23.01
N SER A 724 -4.60 -25.32 22.33
CA SER A 724 -3.36 -24.55 22.22
C SER A 724 -3.58 -23.28 21.39
N GLN A 725 -2.95 -22.18 21.79
CA GLN A 725 -2.91 -20.93 21.00
C GLN A 725 -2.36 -21.15 19.58
N LYS A 726 -1.46 -22.13 19.40
CA LYS A 726 -0.89 -22.47 18.09
C LYS A 726 -1.86 -23.22 17.18
N ASP A 727 -2.89 -23.84 17.74
CA ASP A 727 -3.89 -24.60 17.00
C ASP A 727 -5.13 -23.74 16.69
N ALA A 728 -5.33 -22.64 17.44
CA ALA A 728 -6.45 -21.71 17.30
C ALA A 728 -6.11 -20.49 16.41
N VAL A 729 -5.59 -20.74 15.22
CA VAL A 729 -5.10 -19.70 14.30
C VAL A 729 -6.22 -18.97 13.55
N TRP A 730 -7.38 -19.59 13.37
CA TRP A 730 -8.56 -18.95 12.79
C TRP A 730 -9.35 -18.20 13.87
N PHE A 731 -9.70 -16.96 13.56
CA PHE A 731 -10.42 -16.06 14.44
C PHE A 731 -11.68 -15.54 13.74
N MET A 732 -12.84 -15.66 14.39
CA MET A 732 -14.09 -15.10 13.88
C MET A 732 -14.46 -13.88 14.73
N PRO A 733 -14.57 -12.67 14.17
CA PRO A 733 -14.94 -11.48 14.93
C PRO A 733 -16.33 -11.62 15.58
N PRO A 734 -16.57 -11.03 16.76
CA PRO A 734 -17.87 -10.99 17.42
C PRO A 734 -18.91 -10.29 16.53
N TYR A 735 -20.16 -10.70 16.64
CA TYR A 735 -21.26 -10.26 15.75
C TYR A 735 -21.00 -10.47 14.25
N GLU A 736 -19.95 -11.22 13.90
CA GLU A 736 -19.48 -11.39 12.52
C GLU A 736 -19.21 -10.05 11.81
N TRP A 737 -18.89 -9.01 12.59
CA TRP A 737 -18.75 -7.63 12.16
C TRP A 737 -17.37 -7.07 12.51
N TYR A 738 -16.70 -6.52 11.50
CA TYR A 738 -15.27 -6.16 11.54
C TYR A 738 -14.94 -5.18 10.42
N ASN A 739 -13.75 -4.62 10.46
CA ASN A 739 -13.19 -3.76 9.42
C ASN A 739 -11.74 -4.12 9.10
N LYS A 740 -11.17 -3.50 8.06
CA LYS A 740 -9.76 -3.69 7.67
C LYS A 740 -8.77 -3.55 8.84
N GLU A 741 -8.99 -2.60 9.76
CA GLU A 741 -8.10 -2.36 10.92
C GLU A 741 -8.12 -3.53 11.90
N SER A 742 -9.30 -4.06 12.21
CA SER A 742 -9.43 -5.22 13.09
C SER A 742 -8.85 -6.49 12.48
N VAL A 743 -9.00 -6.67 11.16
CA VAL A 743 -8.40 -7.78 10.40
C VAL A 743 -6.87 -7.70 10.44
N TYR A 744 -6.31 -6.52 10.15
CA TYR A 744 -4.87 -6.29 10.24
C TYR A 744 -4.35 -6.50 11.66
N THR A 745 -5.02 -5.92 12.67
CA THR A 745 -4.64 -6.07 14.09
C THR A 745 -4.59 -7.53 14.51
N ALA A 746 -5.60 -8.34 14.17
CA ALA A 746 -5.58 -9.77 14.41
C ALA A 746 -4.43 -10.48 13.67
N SER A 747 -4.11 -10.05 12.44
CA SER A 747 -2.99 -10.59 11.68
C SER A 747 -1.62 -10.30 12.31
N THR A 748 -1.46 -9.18 13.04
CA THR A 748 -0.24 -8.88 13.82
C THR A 748 -0.07 -9.80 15.04
N LEU A 749 -1.10 -10.56 15.40
CA LEU A 749 -1.03 -11.67 16.34
C LEU A 749 -0.79 -13.02 15.64
N GLY A 750 -0.72 -13.06 14.31
CA GLY A 750 -0.59 -14.30 13.54
C GLY A 750 -1.92 -15.02 13.33
N LEU A 751 -3.05 -14.35 13.55
CA LEU A 751 -4.38 -14.92 13.34
C LEU A 751 -4.89 -14.66 11.93
N LYS A 752 -5.65 -15.63 11.41
CA LYS A 752 -6.39 -15.53 10.16
C LYS A 752 -7.84 -15.20 10.47
N THR A 753 -8.23 -13.96 10.19
CA THR A 753 -9.62 -13.54 10.37
C THR A 753 -10.51 -14.21 9.32
N ILE A 754 -11.60 -14.82 9.76
CA ILE A 754 -12.59 -15.47 8.90
C ILE A 754 -13.99 -14.89 9.12
N ASN A 755 -14.87 -15.12 8.15
CA ASN A 755 -16.31 -14.93 8.31
C ASN A 755 -17.11 -15.93 7.47
N TYR A 756 -18.43 -16.00 7.68
CA TYR A 756 -19.32 -16.78 6.83
C TYR A 756 -19.27 -16.31 5.38
N THR A 757 -19.55 -17.22 4.44
CA THR A 757 -19.68 -16.86 3.02
C THR A 757 -20.91 -15.98 2.80
N PRO A 758 -20.76 -14.75 2.27
CA PRO A 758 -21.90 -13.86 2.01
C PRO A 758 -22.93 -14.51 1.08
N GLY A 759 -24.22 -14.23 1.31
CA GLY A 759 -25.33 -14.75 0.51
C GLY A 759 -25.91 -16.10 0.97
N THR A 760 -25.25 -16.81 1.89
CA THR A 760 -25.75 -18.08 2.47
C THR A 760 -27.04 -17.92 3.30
N ALA A 761 -27.31 -16.71 3.78
CA ALA A 761 -28.47 -16.31 4.60
C ALA A 761 -28.58 -16.96 5.99
N THR A 762 -27.96 -18.11 6.24
CA THR A 762 -28.02 -18.84 7.52
C THR A 762 -27.62 -18.04 8.76
N PRO A 763 -26.70 -17.04 8.72
CA PRO A 763 -26.39 -16.24 9.91
C PRO A 763 -27.58 -15.46 10.47
N ALA A 764 -28.66 -15.26 9.70
CA ALA A 764 -29.86 -14.58 10.20
C ALA A 764 -30.75 -15.47 11.11
N ASP A 765 -30.29 -16.67 11.47
CA ASP A 765 -31.02 -17.58 12.36
C ASP A 765 -31.10 -17.10 13.83
N TYR A 766 -30.33 -16.09 14.23
CA TYR A 766 -30.49 -15.42 15.53
C TYR A 766 -31.78 -14.61 15.63
N THR A 767 -32.39 -14.24 14.50
CA THR A 767 -33.59 -13.39 14.46
C THR A 767 -34.84 -14.12 14.98
N TYR A 768 -35.81 -13.40 15.53
CA TYR A 768 -37.10 -13.93 15.99
C TYR A 768 -38.28 -13.12 15.42
N PRO A 769 -39.53 -13.63 15.41
CA PRO A 769 -40.67 -13.02 14.69
C PRO A 769 -40.97 -11.54 14.96
N GLY A 770 -40.49 -10.98 16.07
CA GLY A 770 -40.64 -9.55 16.38
C GLY A 770 -39.60 -8.63 15.72
N MET A 771 -38.65 -9.16 14.96
CA MET A 771 -37.62 -8.39 14.27
C MET A 771 -37.98 -8.20 12.80
N SER A 772 -37.76 -6.99 12.25
CA SER A 772 -37.99 -6.71 10.83
C SER A 772 -37.16 -7.57 9.88
N SER A 773 -35.99 -8.03 10.35
CA SER A 773 -35.09 -8.91 9.62
C SER A 773 -35.43 -10.40 9.74
N TYR A 774 -36.50 -10.77 10.45
CA TYR A 774 -36.83 -12.18 10.70
C TYR A 774 -37.01 -13.00 9.43
N LYS A 775 -36.45 -14.21 9.47
CA LYS A 775 -36.63 -15.26 8.48
C LYS A 775 -36.83 -16.60 9.17
N THR A 776 -37.87 -17.32 8.77
CA THR A 776 -38.12 -18.69 9.20
C THR A 776 -36.99 -19.61 8.75
N SER A 777 -36.78 -20.71 9.45
CA SER A 777 -35.75 -21.70 9.12
C SER A 777 -35.96 -22.30 7.73
N ASP A 778 -37.20 -22.47 7.28
CA ASP A 778 -37.48 -22.95 5.91
C ASP A 778 -37.10 -21.91 4.85
N GLU A 779 -37.34 -20.60 5.10
CA GLU A 779 -36.87 -19.54 4.22
C GLU A 779 -35.33 -19.47 4.16
N LEU A 780 -34.66 -19.61 5.31
CA LEU A 780 -33.19 -19.61 5.38
C LEU A 780 -32.60 -20.78 4.57
N ILE A 781 -33.17 -21.98 4.74
CA ILE A 781 -32.77 -23.17 3.98
C ILE A 781 -33.04 -22.98 2.49
N ALA A 782 -34.20 -22.46 2.12
CA ALA A 782 -34.53 -22.19 0.71
C ALA A 782 -33.52 -21.23 0.07
N LYS A 783 -33.15 -20.15 0.77
CA LYS A 783 -32.14 -19.19 0.31
C LYS A 783 -30.75 -19.80 0.19
N LEU A 784 -30.32 -20.60 1.17
CA LEU A 784 -29.03 -21.31 1.10
C LEU A 784 -28.92 -22.15 -0.18
N PHE A 785 -29.95 -22.92 -0.50
CA PHE A 785 -29.94 -23.77 -1.69
C PHE A 785 -30.23 -23.03 -3.00
N ALA A 786 -30.89 -21.87 -2.96
CA ALA A 786 -30.96 -20.97 -4.10
C ALA A 786 -29.59 -20.34 -4.42
N PHE A 787 -28.84 -19.97 -3.37
CA PHE A 787 -27.47 -19.50 -3.49
C PHE A 787 -26.55 -20.59 -4.03
N GLU A 788 -26.63 -21.82 -3.51
CA GLU A 788 -25.87 -22.98 -4.01
C GLU A 788 -26.09 -23.21 -5.51
N LYS A 789 -27.34 -23.14 -5.97
CA LYS A 789 -27.68 -23.31 -7.39
C LYS A 789 -27.05 -22.23 -8.28
N SER A 790 -26.92 -21.01 -7.78
CA SER A 790 -26.49 -19.85 -8.58
C SER A 790 -24.99 -19.57 -8.48
N ASN A 791 -24.37 -19.90 -7.34
CA ASN A 791 -23.00 -19.49 -7.00
C ASN A 791 -22.12 -20.63 -6.46
N ASN A 792 -22.62 -21.87 -6.42
CA ASN A 792 -22.05 -23.02 -5.70
C ASN A 792 -21.75 -22.73 -4.20
N LEU A 793 -21.36 -23.77 -3.47
CA LEU A 793 -20.88 -23.65 -2.08
C LEU A 793 -19.46 -24.21 -1.92
N ASN A 794 -18.66 -24.21 -2.98
CA ASN A 794 -17.28 -24.68 -2.91
C ASN A 794 -16.49 -23.82 -1.92
N GLY A 795 -15.89 -24.50 -0.93
CA GLY A 795 -15.14 -23.86 0.14
C GLY A 795 -15.96 -22.98 1.07
N ALA A 796 -17.29 -23.08 1.06
CA ALA A 796 -18.14 -22.15 1.79
C ALA A 796 -18.06 -22.36 3.31
N ILE A 797 -18.05 -21.25 4.04
CA ILE A 797 -18.18 -21.20 5.50
C ILE A 797 -19.66 -20.92 5.80
N ILE A 798 -20.37 -21.91 6.33
CA ILE A 798 -21.79 -21.81 6.68
C ILE A 798 -21.90 -21.66 8.20
N LEU A 799 -22.33 -20.47 8.65
CA LEU A 799 -22.56 -20.18 10.06
C LEU A 799 -23.99 -20.50 10.47
N ILE A 800 -24.12 -21.19 11.61
CA ILE A 800 -25.40 -21.47 12.29
C ILE A 800 -25.19 -21.19 13.78
N HIS A 801 -26.09 -20.45 14.41
CA HIS A 801 -25.99 -20.15 15.82
C HIS A 801 -26.45 -21.35 16.67
N PRO A 802 -25.63 -21.86 17.59
CA PRO A 802 -25.97 -22.96 18.50
C PRO A 802 -26.90 -22.53 19.64
N GLY A 803 -27.12 -21.23 19.82
CA GLY A 803 -28.09 -20.67 20.75
C GLY A 803 -28.68 -19.38 20.20
N VAL A 804 -29.99 -19.23 20.33
CA VAL A 804 -30.76 -18.10 19.79
C VAL A 804 -31.93 -17.80 20.73
N ASP A 805 -32.46 -16.59 20.65
CA ASP A 805 -33.54 -16.10 21.51
C ASP A 805 -34.73 -17.08 21.59
N ASP A 806 -35.24 -17.34 22.80
CA ASP A 806 -36.32 -18.30 23.05
C ASP A 806 -37.61 -17.99 22.29
N ARG A 807 -37.83 -16.72 21.90
CA ARG A 807 -38.97 -16.31 21.06
C ARG A 807 -38.91 -16.86 19.64
N ARG A 808 -37.75 -17.34 19.17
CA ARG A 808 -37.64 -18.10 17.91
C ARG A 808 -38.04 -19.55 18.17
N ALA A 809 -39.25 -19.95 17.81
CA ALA A 809 -39.71 -21.34 17.96
C ALA A 809 -39.07 -22.30 16.95
N ASP A 810 -38.80 -21.82 15.73
CA ASP A 810 -38.27 -22.62 14.62
C ASP A 810 -36.74 -22.51 14.52
N LYS A 811 -36.04 -23.24 15.39
CA LYS A 811 -34.57 -23.14 15.50
C LYS A 811 -33.86 -23.77 14.30
N LEU A 812 -32.95 -23.05 13.65
CA LEU A 812 -32.28 -23.56 12.43
C LEU A 812 -31.39 -24.79 12.73
N TYR A 813 -30.73 -24.82 13.89
CA TYR A 813 -29.93 -25.97 14.33
C TYR A 813 -30.75 -27.27 14.45
N ASP A 814 -32.08 -27.20 14.59
CA ASP A 814 -32.93 -28.38 14.58
C ASP A 814 -33.04 -29.05 13.20
N ARG A 815 -32.71 -28.30 12.15
CA ARG A 815 -32.76 -28.71 10.75
C ARG A 815 -31.39 -29.07 10.18
N LEU A 816 -30.32 -28.97 10.97
CA LEU A 816 -28.93 -29.18 10.54
C LEU A 816 -28.72 -30.53 9.83
N ASP A 817 -29.29 -31.62 10.34
CA ASP A 817 -29.16 -32.96 9.73
C ASP A 817 -29.71 -32.99 8.29
N SER A 818 -30.85 -32.32 8.07
CA SER A 818 -31.46 -32.23 6.74
C SER A 818 -30.62 -31.41 5.76
N ILE A 819 -30.01 -30.33 6.25
CA ILE A 819 -29.09 -29.49 5.47
C ILE A 819 -27.86 -30.30 5.06
N ILE A 820 -27.21 -30.98 6.01
CA ILE A 820 -26.02 -31.81 5.76
C ILE A 820 -26.33 -32.91 4.74
N LYS A 821 -27.42 -33.66 4.93
CA LYS A 821 -27.81 -34.74 4.01
C LYS A 821 -28.06 -34.24 2.59
N ARG A 822 -28.72 -33.07 2.46
CA ARG A 822 -28.95 -32.46 1.15
C ARG A 822 -27.64 -32.01 0.49
N LEU A 823 -26.74 -31.37 1.23
CA LEU A 823 -25.41 -30.98 0.72
C LEU A 823 -24.57 -32.19 0.30
N LYS A 824 -24.55 -33.28 1.08
CA LYS A 824 -23.89 -34.54 0.68
C LYS A 824 -24.46 -35.11 -0.61
N LYS A 825 -25.78 -35.06 -0.79
CA LYS A 825 -26.45 -35.50 -2.03
C LYS A 825 -26.04 -34.66 -3.25
N LEU A 826 -25.67 -33.39 -3.04
CA LEU A 826 -25.14 -32.48 -4.08
C LEU A 826 -23.62 -32.67 -4.33
N GLY A 827 -22.99 -33.58 -3.57
CA GLY A 827 -21.58 -33.95 -3.73
C GLY A 827 -20.61 -33.14 -2.88
N TYR A 828 -21.09 -32.38 -1.89
CA TYR A 828 -20.21 -31.67 -0.96
C TYR A 828 -19.66 -32.60 0.13
N SER A 829 -18.35 -32.54 0.35
CA SER A 829 -17.71 -33.03 1.56
C SER A 829 -17.75 -31.96 2.66
N PHE A 830 -17.38 -32.36 3.88
CA PHE A 830 -17.33 -31.48 5.04
C PHE A 830 -15.97 -31.60 5.70
N ASP A 831 -15.40 -30.47 6.09
CA ASP A 831 -14.19 -30.41 6.87
C ASP A 831 -14.31 -29.37 7.99
N ARG A 832 -13.35 -29.38 8.91
CA ARG A 832 -13.15 -28.31 9.88
C ARG A 832 -11.99 -27.43 9.44
N LEU A 833 -11.93 -26.23 10.01
CA LEU A 833 -10.86 -25.26 9.75
C LEU A 833 -9.52 -25.68 10.35
#